data_AF-A0A061ITR9-F1
#
_entry.id   AF-A0A061ITR9-F1
#
_cell.length_a   1.000
_cell.length_b   1.000
_cell.length_c   1.000
_cell.angle_alpha   90.00
_cell.angle_beta   90.00
_cell.angle_gamma   90.00
#
_symmetry.space_group_name_H-M   'P 1'
#
loop_
_entity.id
_entity.type
_entity.pdbx_description
1 polymer ?
#
loop_
_entity_poly.entity_id
_entity_poly.type
_entity_poly.pdbx_seq_one_letter_code
_entity_poly.pdbx_strand_id
1 'polypeptide(L)'
;MGRTVLMVAEKPSLAESIAFHLSKGQAAKRPRALPVYEYSGYFFNAPAHFKVTSTTGHVFSCDFTPQHQSWDRTDEEALFGAPVVWKDETGKVSRHLAHEAEGCDTLVLWLDCDREGENICFEVMQVVQRSIHDMRDIWRAKFSAITCEEITHAFAHLGKPNKNVSDAVTCRQELDLKVGVAFTRYQTKYFQGKYGDLDASVVSYGPCQTPTLAFCVQRHDEILNFKPENYWKLVPVSNRFGTLLTFDWVRGRVFDELIARLLHQKVSGHRSAKVVDVSVGVDTRARPTALNTVELMKVASKALGMGPHHAMQVAENLYIGGYISYPRTESTAYPSSFNFMSALTAQEQSPQWGTYVQDLLARGHTRPKAGKDAGDHPPITPMRLATPGDLSGDSWRLYEYIARHFIATLSPDCKLTRTKLLLEIGGELFSFTGKVVEDPGFTTILPHFAVKDDKVPANIQIGSDFPISDVRLQACQTQPPGYLTEADLIGLMEKNGIGTDASISQHVNNIVERGYCAVKSGRIMEPTKLGVVLIHGIKSIDPELVLPLVRSKVEEYVTCIAEGAASLDEVLSYSLDLFFGKFRFFKQNIERFDALMGASFSSLAASGKPITRCGNCMRYLKHLEARPQRLYCPYCEVTYTLPQAGTIKQYSSFKCPLDNFELVICHVDGGKSFPICPNCYNNPPFEDLQKREGRQYMACDECRHPSCYHSLATNYVADCVDERCDGCMAFVPRTSGKWKVCCNHCTMMILLPPTAQRVYVSSEECDECGAMMMDLQFPEGKSPLPNRKDRIVACVFCDPALNSNVSEVRGRLGNFSRCGGGGGARGRGRGRGRGRGRGRGRGRGGSSGGY
;
A
#
# COMPACT_ATOMS: atom_id res chain seq x y z
N MET A 1 29.63 49.04 24.51
CA MET A 1 29.91 47.60 24.29
C MET A 1 29.37 47.25 22.91
N GLY A 2 30.11 46.45 22.14
CA GLY A 2 29.58 45.92 20.87
C GLY A 2 28.40 44.99 21.13
N ARG A 3 27.52 44.85 20.14
CA ARG A 3 26.31 44.03 20.19
C ARG A 3 26.67 42.55 20.36
N THR A 4 25.96 41.79 21.19
CA THR A 4 26.17 40.34 21.32
C THR A 4 25.10 39.58 20.54
N VAL A 5 25.52 38.71 19.63
CA VAL A 5 24.64 37.98 18.72
C VAL A 5 24.75 36.47 19.01
N LEU A 6 23.64 35.87 19.45
CA LEU A 6 23.51 34.43 19.60
C LEU A 6 23.11 33.82 18.25
N MET A 7 23.84 32.81 17.82
CA MET A 7 23.52 32.00 16.64
C MET A 7 23.24 30.56 17.07
N VAL A 8 22.12 30.00 16.64
CA VAL A 8 21.71 28.63 17.01
C VAL A 8 21.51 27.78 15.76
N ALA A 9 22.29 26.72 15.62
CA ALA A 9 22.14 25.70 14.58
C ALA A 9 21.38 24.47 15.10
N GLU A 10 20.97 23.57 14.21
CA GLU A 10 20.21 22.36 14.59
C GLU A 10 21.08 21.29 15.27
N LYS A 11 22.36 21.18 14.91
CA LYS A 11 23.28 20.14 15.43
C LYS A 11 24.66 20.71 15.74
N PRO A 12 25.43 20.09 16.67
CA PRO A 12 26.74 20.61 17.06
C PRO A 12 27.74 20.74 15.91
N SER A 13 27.75 19.77 14.99
CA SER A 13 28.61 19.76 13.81
C SER A 13 28.27 20.88 12.82
N LEU A 14 26.99 21.23 12.69
CA LEU A 14 26.53 22.33 11.86
C LEU A 14 26.96 23.68 12.48
N ALA A 15 26.80 23.85 13.79
CA ALA A 15 27.30 25.03 14.51
C ALA A 15 28.82 25.22 14.35
N GLU A 16 29.59 24.14 14.44
CA GLU A 16 31.05 24.17 14.22
C GLU A 16 31.39 24.67 12.82
N SER A 17 30.73 24.13 11.80
CA SER A 17 30.99 24.49 10.40
C SER A 17 30.60 25.94 10.08
N ILE A 18 29.45 26.39 10.57
CA ILE A 18 29.00 27.78 10.42
C ILE A 18 29.98 28.73 11.10
N ALA A 19 30.35 28.44 12.36
CA ALA A 19 31.32 29.26 13.10
C ALA A 19 32.67 29.29 12.39
N PHE A 20 33.13 28.15 11.86
CA PHE A 20 34.37 28.06 11.10
C PHE A 20 34.36 28.95 9.86
N HIS A 21 33.33 28.87 9.02
CA HIS A 21 33.22 29.68 7.81
C HIS A 21 33.11 31.18 8.10
N LEU A 22 32.22 31.58 9.01
CA LEU A 22 32.00 33.00 9.32
C LEU A 22 33.20 33.65 10.05
N SER A 23 33.90 32.90 10.90
CA SER A 23 35.08 33.39 11.61
C SER A 23 36.39 33.21 10.83
N LYS A 24 36.36 32.58 9.66
CA LYS A 24 37.56 32.17 8.90
C LYS A 24 38.53 31.34 9.76
N GLY A 25 37.98 30.44 10.57
CA GLY A 25 38.72 29.57 11.48
C GLY A 25 39.26 30.24 12.75
N GLN A 26 38.84 31.47 13.06
CA GLN A 26 39.33 32.22 14.23
C GLN A 26 38.47 32.06 15.49
N ALA A 27 37.33 31.35 15.40
CA ALA A 27 36.44 31.17 16.54
C ALA A 27 37.09 30.35 17.67
N ALA A 28 37.01 30.88 18.89
CA ALA A 28 37.42 30.17 20.10
C ALA A 28 36.31 29.17 20.51
N LYS A 29 36.68 27.89 20.66
CA LYS A 29 35.76 26.84 21.09
C LYS A 29 35.73 26.74 22.62
N ARG A 30 34.56 26.86 23.22
CA ARG A 30 34.30 26.54 24.63
C ARG A 30 33.79 25.10 24.74
N PRO A 31 34.62 24.15 25.22
CA PRO A 31 34.25 22.74 25.26
C PRO A 31 33.21 22.46 26.35
N ARG A 32 32.00 22.11 25.93
CA ARG A 32 30.88 21.63 26.76
C ARG A 32 30.13 20.53 25.99
N ALA A 33 29.12 19.92 26.61
CA ALA A 33 28.26 18.93 25.95
C ALA A 33 27.61 19.49 24.67
N LEU A 34 27.21 20.76 24.71
CA LEU A 34 26.89 21.58 23.55
C LEU A 34 27.98 22.65 23.41
N PRO A 35 28.91 22.53 22.46
CA PRO A 35 29.97 23.50 22.27
C PRO A 35 29.43 24.90 21.96
N VAL A 36 30.19 25.92 22.37
CA VAL A 36 29.95 27.31 21.99
C VAL A 36 31.19 27.84 21.30
N TYR A 37 31.02 28.45 20.14
CA TYR A 37 32.08 29.02 19.33
C TYR A 37 31.96 30.54 19.36
N GLU A 38 33.00 31.23 19.80
CA GLU A 38 32.95 32.67 20.03
C GLU A 38 33.97 33.41 19.17
N TYR A 39 33.56 34.52 18.56
CA TYR A 39 34.44 35.39 17.79
C TYR A 39 33.88 36.81 17.70
N SER A 40 34.76 37.79 17.46
CA SER A 40 34.34 39.16 17.16
C SER A 40 34.29 39.38 15.65
N GLY A 41 33.32 40.17 15.20
CA GLY A 41 33.16 40.52 13.79
C GLY A 41 32.21 41.70 13.62
N TYR A 42 31.54 41.74 12.47
CA TYR A 42 30.58 42.80 12.14
C TYR A 42 29.20 42.21 11.87
N PHE A 43 28.17 42.80 12.48
CA PHE A 43 26.77 42.51 12.22
C PHE A 43 26.09 43.78 11.72
N PHE A 44 25.55 43.77 10.50
CA PHE A 44 25.02 44.97 9.82
C PHE A 44 25.94 46.20 9.93
N ASN A 45 27.22 46.03 9.59
CA ASN A 45 28.26 47.07 9.63
C ASN A 45 28.57 47.65 11.03
N ALA A 46 28.12 47.01 12.11
CA ALA A 46 28.47 47.38 13.48
C ALA A 46 29.32 46.28 14.16
N PRO A 47 30.29 46.63 15.02
CA PRO A 47 31.06 45.65 15.78
C PRO A 47 30.16 44.79 16.66
N ALA A 48 30.32 43.47 16.56
CA ALA A 48 29.54 42.49 17.32
C ALA A 48 30.41 41.35 17.86
N HIS A 49 29.99 40.78 18.98
CA HIS A 49 30.50 39.52 19.52
C HIS A 49 29.52 38.41 19.20
N PHE A 50 29.98 37.35 18.55
CA PHE A 50 29.16 36.23 18.13
C PHE A 50 29.35 35.05 19.08
N LYS A 51 28.24 34.42 19.46
CA LYS A 51 28.21 33.13 20.15
C LYS A 51 27.44 32.15 19.28
N VAL A 52 28.11 31.14 18.74
CA VAL A 52 27.48 30.10 17.90
C VAL A 52 27.36 28.83 18.70
N THR A 53 26.15 28.27 18.79
CA THR A 53 25.88 27.00 19.47
C THR A 53 24.78 26.24 18.72
N SER A 54 24.28 25.14 19.29
CA SER A 54 23.28 24.32 18.62
C SER A 54 22.23 23.73 19.56
N THR A 55 21.16 23.21 18.96
CA THR A 55 20.31 22.16 19.54
C THR A 55 20.91 20.77 19.23
N THR A 56 20.08 19.73 19.32
CA THR A 56 20.38 18.37 18.85
C THR A 56 19.19 17.80 18.07
N GLY A 57 18.61 18.61 17.18
CA GLY A 57 17.26 18.39 16.60
C GLY A 57 16.18 19.08 17.44
N HIS A 58 14.96 18.51 17.45
CA HIS A 58 13.84 19.00 18.27
C HIS A 58 14.22 19.11 19.75
N VAL A 59 13.89 20.25 20.34
CA VAL A 59 14.00 20.56 21.76
C VAL A 59 12.82 19.98 22.52
N PHE A 60 11.64 19.95 21.90
CA PHE A 60 10.41 19.47 22.53
C PHE A 60 9.87 18.19 21.88
N SER A 61 9.24 17.34 22.70
CA SER A 61 8.40 16.24 22.25
C SER A 61 6.91 16.59 22.49
N CYS A 62 6.06 16.29 21.52
CA CYS A 62 4.61 16.41 21.66
C CYS A 62 4.06 15.18 22.39
N ASP A 63 3.33 15.39 23.48
CA ASP A 63 2.68 14.33 24.25
C ASP A 63 1.38 14.84 24.89
N PHE A 64 0.52 13.94 25.35
CA PHE A 64 -0.66 14.32 26.11
C PHE A 64 -0.32 14.89 27.47
N THR A 65 -1.22 15.67 28.07
CA THR A 65 -1.08 16.05 29.49
C THR A 65 -1.02 14.81 30.40
N PRO A 66 -0.35 14.87 31.57
CA PRO A 66 -0.19 13.72 32.46
C PRO A 66 -1.50 13.01 32.82
N GLN A 67 -2.63 13.73 32.87
CA GLN A 67 -3.95 13.17 33.15
C GLN A 67 -4.44 12.20 32.06
N HIS A 68 -3.99 12.36 30.80
CA HIS A 68 -4.44 11.58 29.64
C HIS A 68 -3.40 10.56 29.15
N GLN A 69 -2.23 10.48 29.81
CA GLN A 69 -1.16 9.55 29.44
C GLN A 69 -1.43 8.11 29.88
N SER A 70 -2.16 7.92 30.99
CA SER A 70 -2.47 6.59 31.49
C SER A 70 -3.36 5.85 30.49
N TRP A 71 -2.89 4.70 30.03
CA TRP A 71 -3.67 3.84 29.16
C TRP A 71 -4.91 3.35 29.91
N ASP A 72 -4.79 2.88 31.15
CA ASP A 72 -5.91 2.30 31.90
C ASP A 72 -7.01 3.30 32.27
N ARG A 73 -6.66 4.57 32.52
CA ARG A 73 -7.59 5.58 33.06
C ARG A 73 -8.22 6.48 32.00
N THR A 74 -7.64 6.53 30.80
CA THR A 74 -8.09 7.46 29.75
C THR A 74 -8.87 6.69 28.70
N ASP A 75 -10.12 7.12 28.46
CA ASP A 75 -10.91 6.63 27.34
C ASP A 75 -10.30 7.12 26.02
N GLU A 76 -10.22 6.25 25.02
CA GLU A 76 -9.56 6.56 23.75
C GLU A 76 -10.31 7.61 22.92
N GLU A 77 -11.64 7.73 23.07
CA GLU A 77 -12.44 8.78 22.44
C GLU A 77 -12.06 10.17 22.99
N ALA A 78 -11.71 10.26 24.27
CA ALA A 78 -11.32 11.52 24.89
C ALA A 78 -9.98 12.07 24.36
N LEU A 79 -9.12 11.22 23.80
CA LEU A 79 -7.80 11.62 23.29
C LEU A 79 -7.87 12.57 22.09
N PHE A 80 -8.95 12.55 21.31
CA PHE A 80 -9.15 13.46 20.19
C PHE A 80 -9.28 14.92 20.66
N GLY A 81 -10.01 15.14 21.77
CA GLY A 81 -10.17 16.46 22.39
C GLY A 81 -9.16 16.76 23.50
N ALA A 82 -8.26 15.82 23.84
CA ALA A 82 -7.32 16.00 24.94
C ALA A 82 -6.26 17.06 24.59
N PRO A 83 -5.89 17.93 25.55
CA PRO A 83 -4.81 18.89 25.35
C PRO A 83 -3.46 18.17 25.27
N VAL A 84 -2.59 18.69 24.41
CA VAL A 84 -1.20 18.26 24.29
C VAL A 84 -0.26 19.24 25.02
N VAL A 85 0.91 18.75 25.38
CA VAL A 85 2.02 19.49 25.98
C VAL A 85 3.29 19.22 25.20
N TRP A 86 4.13 20.24 25.12
CA TRP A 86 5.44 20.21 24.49
C TRP A 86 6.50 20.11 25.57
N LYS A 87 7.13 18.94 25.71
CA LYS A 87 8.04 18.63 26.82
C LYS A 87 9.48 18.63 26.38
N ASP A 88 10.35 19.27 27.17
CA ASP A 88 11.79 19.03 27.09
C ASP A 88 12.12 17.89 28.06
N GLU A 89 12.31 16.68 27.52
CA GLU A 89 12.55 15.45 28.29
C GLU A 89 13.75 15.56 29.26
N THR A 90 14.80 16.29 28.87
CA THR A 90 16.05 16.35 29.64
C THR A 90 16.29 17.70 30.31
N GLY A 91 15.62 18.75 29.84
CA GLY A 91 15.87 20.14 30.20
C GLY A 91 17.27 20.62 29.83
N LYS A 92 18.13 19.80 29.21
CA LYS A 92 19.56 20.09 29.03
C LYS A 92 19.76 21.14 27.93
N VAL A 93 19.10 20.94 26.79
CA VAL A 93 19.17 21.85 25.65
C VAL A 93 18.53 23.19 26.04
N SER A 94 17.33 23.18 26.63
CA SER A 94 16.67 24.44 27.01
C SER A 94 17.47 25.27 28.00
N ARG A 95 18.03 24.65 29.05
CA ARG A 95 18.88 25.36 30.03
C ARG A 95 20.14 25.92 29.39
N HIS A 96 20.77 25.17 28.49
CA HIS A 96 21.94 25.62 27.75
C HIS A 96 21.60 26.85 26.89
N LEU A 97 20.56 26.77 26.06
CA LEU A 97 20.14 27.89 25.19
C LEU A 97 19.74 29.12 26.01
N ALA A 98 18.97 28.95 27.09
CA ALA A 98 18.56 30.05 27.96
C ALA A 98 19.77 30.74 28.61
N HIS A 99 20.76 29.97 29.06
CA HIS A 99 22.00 30.51 29.63
C HIS A 99 22.84 31.26 28.59
N GLU A 100 23.00 30.70 27.39
CA GLU A 100 23.79 31.35 26.34
C GLU A 100 23.13 32.61 25.77
N ALA A 101 21.80 32.67 25.84
CA ALA A 101 21.01 33.84 25.45
C ALA A 101 21.10 35.01 26.46
N GLU A 102 21.49 34.76 27.71
CA GLU A 102 21.65 35.84 28.70
C GLU A 102 22.63 36.91 28.21
N GLY A 103 22.15 38.17 28.21
CA GLY A 103 22.93 39.32 27.76
C GLY A 103 23.17 39.38 26.25
N CYS A 104 22.53 38.52 25.44
CA CYS A 104 22.54 38.64 23.99
C CYS A 104 21.46 39.61 23.51
N ASP A 105 21.81 40.46 22.54
CA ASP A 105 20.91 41.44 21.95
C ASP A 105 20.10 40.87 20.79
N THR A 106 20.56 39.78 20.18
CA THR A 106 20.06 39.30 18.87
C THR A 106 20.18 37.81 18.73
N LEU A 107 19.19 37.21 18.07
CA LEU A 107 19.17 35.80 17.71
C LEU A 107 19.24 35.64 16.20
N VAL A 108 20.15 34.80 15.71
CA VAL A 108 20.18 34.35 14.32
C VAL A 108 20.00 32.83 14.28
N LEU A 109 18.95 32.39 13.61
CA LEU A 109 18.55 30.99 13.50
C LEU A 109 19.19 30.37 12.26
N TRP A 110 19.97 29.32 12.49
CA TRP A 110 20.76 28.57 11.51
C TRP A 110 20.36 27.09 11.45
N LEU A 111 19.09 26.80 11.68
CA LEU A 111 18.56 25.45 11.59
C LEU A 111 18.45 25.02 10.13
N ASP A 112 18.32 23.72 9.84
CA ASP A 112 18.19 23.29 8.46
C ASP A 112 16.92 23.90 7.83
N CYS A 113 16.93 24.15 6.52
CA CYS A 113 15.89 24.98 5.87
C CYS A 113 14.72 24.16 5.31
N ASP A 114 14.30 23.12 6.03
CA ASP A 114 13.06 22.39 5.79
C ASP A 114 11.95 22.81 6.79
N ARG A 115 10.78 22.17 6.69
CA ARG A 115 9.66 22.46 7.58
C ARG A 115 9.99 22.15 9.05
N GLU A 116 10.71 21.05 9.30
CA GLU A 116 11.10 20.64 10.67
C GLU A 116 12.08 21.64 11.29
N GLY A 117 13.14 22.05 10.57
CA GLY A 117 14.08 23.05 11.04
C GLY A 117 13.43 24.42 11.28
N GLU A 118 12.42 24.78 10.47
CA GLU A 118 11.60 25.96 10.73
C GLU A 118 10.72 25.80 11.98
N ASN A 119 10.21 24.61 12.29
CA ASN A 119 9.52 24.36 13.55
C ASN A 119 10.46 24.48 14.76
N ILE A 120 11.65 23.89 14.68
CA ILE A 120 12.67 23.96 15.75
C ILE A 120 13.13 25.43 15.96
N CYS A 121 13.11 26.29 14.93
CA CYS A 121 13.34 27.72 15.10
C CYS A 121 12.42 28.33 16.18
N PHE A 122 11.12 28.00 16.13
CA PHE A 122 10.15 28.50 17.09
C PHE A 122 10.31 27.85 18.48
N GLU A 123 10.78 26.61 18.55
CA GLU A 123 11.15 25.98 19.83
C GLU A 123 12.30 26.73 20.50
N VAL A 124 13.36 27.06 19.74
CA VAL A 124 14.50 27.86 20.22
C VAL A 124 14.02 29.23 20.69
N MET A 125 13.19 29.91 19.90
CA MET A 125 12.61 31.21 20.27
C MET A 125 11.81 31.12 21.57
N GLN A 126 10.99 30.09 21.75
CA GLN A 126 10.21 29.88 22.97
C GLN A 126 11.11 29.70 24.20
N VAL A 127 12.24 29.00 24.05
CA VAL A 127 13.21 28.81 25.14
C VAL A 127 13.91 30.12 25.51
N VAL A 128 14.41 30.85 24.52
CA VAL A 128 15.27 32.03 24.78
C VAL A 128 14.50 33.30 25.11
N GLN A 129 13.17 33.32 24.91
CA GLN A 129 12.33 34.53 25.03
C GLN A 129 12.46 35.31 26.33
N ARG A 130 12.85 34.65 27.44
CA ARG A 130 13.02 35.28 28.75
C ARG A 130 14.44 35.73 29.04
N SER A 131 15.41 35.25 28.26
CA SER A 131 16.85 35.48 28.47
C SER A 131 17.44 36.48 27.49
N ILE A 132 16.89 36.54 26.27
CA ILE A 132 17.36 37.45 25.23
C ILE A 132 16.80 38.86 25.44
N HIS A 133 17.58 39.90 25.12
CA HIS A 133 17.20 41.29 25.36
C HIS A 133 16.02 41.77 24.52
N ASP A 134 15.98 41.46 23.22
CA ASP A 134 14.92 41.91 22.32
C ASP A 134 14.44 40.80 21.37
N MET A 135 13.23 40.31 21.60
CA MET A 135 12.56 39.32 20.74
C MET A 135 12.14 39.87 19.36
N ARG A 136 12.23 41.18 19.14
CA ARG A 136 11.98 41.79 17.80
C ARG A 136 13.20 41.61 16.88
N ASP A 137 14.37 41.37 17.47
CA ASP A 137 15.64 41.28 16.78
C ASP A 137 16.08 39.83 16.54
N ILE A 138 15.18 39.09 15.88
CA ILE A 138 15.37 37.68 15.51
C ILE A 138 15.48 37.58 13.99
N TRP A 139 16.44 36.81 13.52
CA TRP A 139 16.76 36.63 12.11
C TRP A 139 16.83 35.15 11.75
N ARG A 140 16.51 34.83 10.51
CA ARG A 140 16.56 33.48 9.95
C ARG A 140 17.54 33.44 8.78
N ALA A 141 18.62 32.67 8.92
CA ALA A 141 19.52 32.37 7.81
C ALA A 141 18.90 31.28 6.93
N LYS A 142 18.96 31.45 5.61
CA LYS A 142 18.51 30.46 4.62
C LYS A 142 19.68 30.01 3.76
N PHE A 143 19.91 28.71 3.72
CA PHE A 143 21.04 28.09 3.03
C PHE A 143 20.66 26.68 2.55
N SER A 144 21.29 26.23 1.45
CA SER A 144 21.07 24.88 0.89
C SER A 144 22.31 23.99 0.91
N ALA A 145 23.45 24.51 1.38
CA ALA A 145 24.71 23.80 1.50
C ALA A 145 25.58 24.41 2.59
N ILE A 146 26.46 23.59 3.17
CA ILE A 146 27.43 24.05 4.17
C ILE A 146 28.76 24.33 3.44
N THR A 147 28.79 25.43 2.70
CA THR A 147 30.01 25.94 2.05
C THR A 147 30.30 27.37 2.49
N CYS A 148 31.54 27.82 2.29
CA CYS A 148 31.93 29.18 2.65
C CYS A 148 31.07 30.23 1.93
N GLU A 149 30.83 30.01 0.64
CA GLU A 149 30.06 30.90 -0.23
C GLU A 149 28.61 31.00 0.24
N GLU A 150 27.96 29.85 0.45
CA GLU A 150 26.53 29.77 0.80
C GLU A 150 26.28 30.33 2.20
N ILE A 151 27.12 29.98 3.19
CA ILE A 151 26.99 30.46 4.57
C ILE A 151 27.24 31.97 4.64
N THR A 152 28.25 32.48 3.93
CA THR A 152 28.50 33.93 3.88
C THR A 152 27.35 34.67 3.20
N HIS A 153 26.81 34.11 2.12
CA HIS A 153 25.66 34.67 1.42
C HIS A 153 24.41 34.70 2.32
N ALA A 154 24.12 33.61 3.03
CA ALA A 154 22.99 33.50 3.96
C ALA A 154 23.10 34.53 5.10
N PHE A 155 24.30 34.73 5.64
CA PHE A 155 24.54 35.72 6.69
C PHE A 155 24.37 37.17 6.22
N ALA A 156 24.66 37.46 4.95
CA ALA A 156 24.44 38.77 4.35
C ALA A 156 22.96 39.05 4.02
N HIS A 157 22.14 38.01 3.83
CA HIS A 157 20.75 38.10 3.37
C HIS A 157 19.77 37.45 4.36
N LEU A 158 19.87 37.84 5.63
CA LEU A 158 19.03 37.30 6.68
C LEU A 158 17.55 37.67 6.49
N GLY A 159 16.69 36.66 6.63
CA GLY A 159 15.24 36.81 6.61
C GLY A 159 14.62 36.77 8.01
N LYS A 160 13.32 36.48 8.06
CA LYS A 160 12.56 36.24 9.30
C LYS A 160 12.02 34.80 9.31
N PRO A 161 11.89 34.18 10.50
CA PRO A 161 11.28 32.86 10.60
C PRO A 161 9.80 32.90 10.22
N ASN A 162 9.29 31.82 9.62
CA ASN A 162 7.94 31.68 9.10
C ASN A 162 7.07 30.81 10.02
N LYS A 163 6.14 31.46 10.73
CA LYS A 163 5.27 30.80 11.70
C LYS A 163 4.33 29.79 11.06
N ASN A 164 3.83 30.06 9.86
CA ASN A 164 2.92 29.19 9.12
C ASN A 164 3.56 27.81 8.82
N VAL A 165 4.83 27.81 8.43
CA VAL A 165 5.58 26.56 8.18
C VAL A 165 5.79 25.78 9.47
N SER A 166 6.11 26.46 10.57
CA SER A 166 6.19 25.83 11.90
C SER A 166 4.84 25.25 12.33
N ASP A 167 3.73 25.96 12.12
CA ASP A 167 2.38 25.51 12.44
C ASP A 167 1.95 24.27 11.64
N ALA A 168 2.38 24.16 10.38
CA ALA A 168 2.14 22.96 9.58
C ALA A 168 2.74 21.70 10.23
N VAL A 169 3.98 21.79 10.74
CA VAL A 169 4.63 20.69 11.47
C VAL A 169 3.91 20.39 12.78
N THR A 170 3.55 21.42 13.55
CA THR A 170 2.76 21.29 14.78
C THR A 170 1.43 20.57 14.53
N CYS A 171 0.70 20.94 13.47
CA CYS A 171 -0.53 20.29 13.04
C CYS A 171 -0.30 18.80 12.78
N ARG A 172 0.74 18.46 12.00
CA ARG A 172 1.06 17.09 11.62
C ARG A 172 1.41 16.25 12.85
N GLN A 173 2.27 16.76 13.73
CA GLN A 173 2.70 16.06 14.94
C GLN A 173 1.52 15.81 15.89
N GLU A 174 0.65 16.78 16.11
CA GLU A 174 -0.53 16.63 16.97
C GLU A 174 -1.55 15.66 16.36
N LEU A 175 -1.82 15.74 15.05
CA LEU A 175 -2.71 14.79 14.36
C LEU A 175 -2.19 13.36 14.44
N ASP A 176 -0.91 13.15 14.12
CA ASP A 176 -0.29 11.83 14.13
C ASP A 176 -0.29 11.23 15.55
N LEU A 177 -0.03 12.05 16.58
CA LEU A 177 -0.12 11.63 17.99
C LEU A 177 -1.55 11.24 18.36
N LYS A 178 -2.52 12.14 18.16
CA LYS A 178 -3.91 11.94 18.61
C LYS A 178 -4.56 10.74 17.95
N VAL A 179 -4.51 10.70 16.62
CA VAL A 179 -5.10 9.63 15.83
C VAL A 179 -4.33 8.32 16.05
N GLY A 180 -3.00 8.35 15.97
CA GLY A 180 -2.17 7.17 16.13
C GLY A 180 -2.35 6.51 17.49
N VAL A 181 -2.30 7.28 18.57
CA VAL A 181 -2.44 6.76 19.94
C VAL A 181 -3.86 6.29 20.22
N ALA A 182 -4.91 7.01 19.80
CA ALA A 182 -6.29 6.57 20.05
C ALA A 182 -6.60 5.20 19.42
N PHE A 183 -6.28 5.04 18.13
CA PHE A 183 -6.47 3.75 17.44
C PHE A 183 -5.55 2.66 18.00
N THR A 184 -4.28 2.97 18.28
CA THR A 184 -3.31 2.00 18.80
C THR A 184 -3.73 1.51 20.19
N ARG A 185 -3.98 2.41 21.15
CA ARG A 185 -4.38 2.05 22.52
C ARG A 185 -5.61 1.16 22.53
N TYR A 186 -6.63 1.51 21.73
CA TYR A 186 -7.85 0.73 21.64
C TYR A 186 -7.58 -0.69 21.13
N GLN A 187 -6.86 -0.82 20.02
CA GLN A 187 -6.54 -2.14 19.44
C GLN A 187 -5.66 -2.98 20.37
N THR A 188 -4.59 -2.40 20.91
CA THR A 188 -3.69 -3.11 21.83
C THR A 188 -4.47 -3.63 23.03
N LYS A 189 -5.26 -2.80 23.72
CA LYS A 189 -6.08 -3.23 24.86
C LYS A 189 -7.11 -4.29 24.48
N TYR A 190 -7.76 -4.13 23.33
CA TYR A 190 -8.79 -5.06 22.87
C TYR A 190 -8.21 -6.46 22.58
N PHE A 191 -6.99 -6.54 22.03
CA PHE A 191 -6.35 -7.81 21.66
C PHE A 191 -5.40 -8.37 22.74
N GLN A 192 -5.05 -7.59 23.75
CA GLN A 192 -4.13 -7.98 24.81
C GLN A 192 -4.59 -9.26 25.52
N GLY A 193 -3.75 -10.29 25.51
CA GLY A 193 -4.02 -11.58 26.15
C GLY A 193 -5.13 -12.41 25.51
N LYS A 194 -5.71 -11.98 24.38
CA LYS A 194 -6.82 -12.68 23.72
C LYS A 194 -6.36 -13.88 22.88
N TYR A 195 -5.15 -13.79 22.31
CA TYR A 195 -4.57 -14.82 21.43
C TYR A 195 -3.14 -15.13 21.87
N GLY A 196 -2.86 -16.40 22.21
CA GLY A 196 -1.56 -16.81 22.76
C GLY A 196 -0.37 -16.64 21.82
N ASP A 197 -0.62 -16.69 20.51
CA ASP A 197 0.40 -16.53 19.46
C ASP A 197 0.49 -15.08 18.93
N LEU A 198 -0.20 -14.13 19.56
CA LEU A 198 -0.18 -12.72 19.20
C LEU A 198 0.44 -11.90 20.33
N ASP A 199 1.55 -11.24 20.02
CA ASP A 199 1.98 -10.10 20.82
C ASP A 199 1.12 -8.88 20.48
N ALA A 200 0.16 -8.53 21.35
CA ALA A 200 -0.71 -7.39 21.11
C ALA A 200 0.02 -6.04 21.17
N SER A 201 1.22 -5.98 21.77
CA SER A 201 2.02 -4.75 21.86
C SER A 201 2.51 -4.26 20.50
N VAL A 202 2.57 -5.16 19.51
CA VAL A 202 2.93 -4.81 18.14
C VAL A 202 1.72 -4.38 17.29
N VAL A 203 0.47 -4.44 17.77
CA VAL A 203 -0.70 -4.00 17.01
C VAL A 203 -0.87 -2.49 17.14
N SER A 204 -0.76 -1.77 16.03
CA SER A 204 -0.77 -0.31 16.04
C SER A 204 -1.29 0.27 14.74
N TYR A 205 -1.70 1.53 14.82
CA TYR A 205 -2.20 2.30 13.71
C TYR A 205 -1.43 3.60 13.58
N GLY A 206 -1.07 3.96 12.35
CA GLY A 206 -0.57 5.28 12.01
C GLY A 206 -1.24 5.78 10.73
N PRO A 207 -1.71 7.04 10.68
CA PRO A 207 -2.48 7.56 9.55
C PRO A 207 -1.73 7.52 8.21
N CYS A 208 -0.38 7.59 8.21
CA CYS A 208 0.43 7.34 7.00
C CYS A 208 1.02 5.92 6.95
N GLN A 209 1.39 5.34 8.10
CA GLN A 209 1.98 4.00 8.18
C GLN A 209 1.04 2.91 7.67
N THR A 210 -0.25 3.00 7.99
CA THR A 210 -1.26 2.02 7.56
C THR A 210 -1.44 2.02 6.04
N PRO A 211 -1.64 3.17 5.35
CA PRO A 211 -1.61 3.21 3.88
C PRO A 211 -0.31 2.75 3.24
N THR A 212 0.86 3.04 3.84
CA THR A 212 2.14 2.53 3.34
C THR A 212 2.18 1.00 3.34
N LEU A 213 1.78 0.36 4.45
CA LEU A 213 1.67 -1.09 4.53
C LEU A 213 0.62 -1.65 3.56
N ALA A 214 -0.48 -0.91 3.35
CA ALA A 214 -1.56 -1.30 2.45
C ALA A 214 -1.09 -1.53 1.01
N PHE A 215 -0.13 -0.75 0.50
CA PHE A 215 0.45 -1.00 -0.83
C PHE A 215 1.14 -2.37 -0.92
N CYS A 216 1.89 -2.75 0.11
CA CYS A 216 2.55 -4.05 0.17
C CYS A 216 1.52 -5.20 0.25
N VAL A 217 0.48 -5.04 1.08
CA VAL A 217 -0.60 -6.04 1.21
C VAL A 217 -1.44 -6.13 -0.06
N GLN A 218 -1.71 -5.01 -0.74
CA GLN A 218 -2.39 -5.02 -2.03
C GLN A 218 -1.59 -5.83 -3.06
N ARG A 219 -0.27 -5.63 -3.14
CA ARG A 219 0.58 -6.43 -4.03
C ARG A 219 0.57 -7.91 -3.63
N HIS A 220 0.59 -8.22 -2.34
CA HIS A 220 0.43 -9.59 -1.84
C HIS A 220 -0.87 -10.22 -2.32
N ASP A 221 -1.99 -9.51 -2.21
CA ASP A 221 -3.30 -9.97 -2.68
C ASP A 221 -3.32 -10.16 -4.20
N GLU A 222 -2.73 -9.24 -4.97
CA GLU A 222 -2.56 -9.36 -6.43
C GLU A 222 -1.81 -10.65 -6.81
N ILE A 223 -0.76 -11.00 -6.07
CA ILE A 223 0.04 -12.21 -6.30
C ILE A 223 -0.79 -13.47 -5.99
N LEU A 224 -1.47 -13.49 -4.84
CA LEU A 224 -2.24 -14.65 -4.40
C LEU A 224 -3.50 -14.90 -5.25
N ASN A 225 -4.11 -13.83 -5.77
CA ASN A 225 -5.32 -13.89 -6.57
C ASN A 225 -5.03 -14.08 -8.07
N PHE A 226 -3.76 -14.01 -8.49
CA PHE A 226 -3.36 -14.18 -9.88
C PHE A 226 -3.63 -15.59 -10.37
N LYS A 227 -4.35 -15.71 -11.50
CA LYS A 227 -4.63 -16.98 -12.18
C LYS A 227 -3.77 -17.05 -13.45
N PRO A 228 -2.72 -17.88 -13.48
CA PRO A 228 -1.88 -18.01 -14.66
C PRO A 228 -2.67 -18.53 -15.86
N GLU A 229 -2.48 -17.90 -17.01
CA GLU A 229 -3.09 -18.26 -18.28
C GLU A 229 -2.01 -18.73 -19.25
N ASN A 230 -2.28 -19.85 -19.92
CA ASN A 230 -1.40 -20.34 -20.98
C ASN A 230 -1.56 -19.45 -22.21
N TYR A 231 -0.44 -19.10 -22.83
CA TYR A 231 -0.42 -18.39 -24.09
C TYR A 231 0.67 -18.95 -24.99
N TRP A 232 0.51 -18.73 -26.28
CA TRP A 232 1.43 -19.18 -27.30
C TRP A 232 1.93 -18.01 -28.13
N LYS A 233 3.19 -18.08 -28.52
CA LYS A 233 3.80 -17.15 -29.46
C LYS A 233 4.58 -17.90 -30.53
N LEU A 234 4.62 -17.33 -31.73
CA LEU A 234 5.45 -17.81 -32.83
C LEU A 234 6.79 -17.10 -32.76
N VAL A 235 7.89 -17.85 -32.78
CA VAL A 235 9.24 -17.30 -32.67
C VAL A 235 10.07 -17.82 -33.85
N PRO A 236 10.16 -17.05 -34.95
CA PRO A 236 11.10 -17.32 -36.02
C PRO A 236 12.54 -17.18 -35.53
N VAL A 237 13.40 -18.06 -36.04
CA VAL A 237 14.80 -18.17 -35.66
C VAL A 237 15.65 -18.16 -36.92
N SER A 238 16.77 -17.42 -36.90
CA SER A 238 17.76 -17.41 -37.99
C SER A 238 19.19 -17.51 -37.45
N ASN A 239 20.02 -18.32 -38.11
CA ASN A 239 21.42 -18.59 -37.71
C ASN A 239 22.47 -18.14 -38.75
N ARG A 240 22.08 -17.45 -39.83
CA ARG A 240 22.99 -17.22 -40.99
C ARG A 240 24.12 -16.21 -40.72
N PHE A 241 23.98 -15.34 -39.73
CA PHE A 241 24.96 -14.27 -39.44
C PHE A 241 25.94 -14.65 -38.31
N GLY A 242 26.24 -15.94 -38.14
CA GLY A 242 27.10 -16.45 -37.07
C GLY A 242 26.55 -16.19 -35.65
N THR A 243 25.28 -15.77 -35.56
CA THR A 243 24.57 -15.43 -34.32
C THR A 243 23.12 -15.88 -34.46
N LEU A 244 22.59 -16.45 -33.39
CA LEU A 244 21.18 -16.81 -33.26
C LEU A 244 20.33 -15.53 -33.13
N LEU A 245 19.51 -15.24 -34.13
CA LEU A 245 18.54 -14.15 -34.11
C LEU A 245 17.12 -14.71 -33.90
N THR A 246 16.36 -14.07 -33.03
CA THR A 246 14.93 -14.35 -32.80
C THR A 246 14.10 -13.12 -33.12
N PHE A 247 12.92 -13.34 -33.66
CA PHE A 247 12.00 -12.26 -34.04
C PHE A 247 10.75 -12.27 -33.16
N ASP A 248 10.28 -11.08 -32.80
CA ASP A 248 9.04 -10.89 -32.06
C ASP A 248 7.86 -10.91 -33.01
N TRP A 249 6.85 -11.72 -32.70
CA TRP A 249 5.61 -11.76 -33.47
C TRP A 249 4.82 -10.47 -33.29
N VAL A 250 4.48 -9.79 -34.39
CA VAL A 250 3.78 -8.49 -34.34
C VAL A 250 2.39 -8.62 -33.71
N ARG A 251 1.74 -9.77 -33.85
CA ARG A 251 0.48 -10.09 -33.16
C ARG A 251 0.64 -10.24 -31.64
N GLY A 252 1.88 -10.39 -31.15
CA GLY A 252 2.21 -10.64 -29.76
C GLY A 252 2.02 -12.10 -29.37
N ARG A 253 0.86 -12.42 -28.78
CA ARG A 253 0.54 -13.74 -28.24
C ARG A 253 -0.94 -14.09 -28.45
N VAL A 254 -1.26 -15.38 -28.45
CA VAL A 254 -2.63 -15.91 -28.47
C VAL A 254 -2.87 -16.82 -27.27
N PHE A 255 -4.09 -16.86 -26.75
CA PHE A 255 -4.49 -17.66 -25.58
C PHE A 255 -5.27 -18.93 -25.94
N ASP A 256 -5.50 -19.17 -27.23
CA ASP A 256 -6.14 -20.39 -27.74
C ASP A 256 -5.10 -21.27 -28.45
N GLU A 257 -4.95 -22.50 -27.98
CA GLU A 257 -3.96 -23.43 -28.51
C GLU A 257 -4.26 -23.85 -29.96
N LEU A 258 -5.53 -24.03 -30.32
CA LEU A 258 -5.93 -24.47 -31.66
C LEU A 258 -5.63 -23.37 -32.68
N ILE A 259 -5.94 -22.11 -32.34
CA ILE A 259 -5.59 -20.94 -33.15
C ILE A 259 -4.06 -20.85 -33.29
N ALA A 260 -3.31 -21.03 -32.19
CA ALA A 260 -1.85 -20.99 -32.22
C ALA A 260 -1.24 -22.05 -33.15
N ARG A 261 -1.75 -23.29 -33.09
CA ARG A 261 -1.32 -24.40 -33.95
C ARG A 261 -1.68 -24.16 -35.42
N LEU A 262 -2.87 -23.63 -35.69
CA LEU A 262 -3.29 -23.28 -37.05
C LEU A 262 -2.39 -22.22 -37.67
N LEU A 263 -2.03 -21.19 -36.91
CA LEU A 263 -1.11 -20.14 -37.36
C LEU A 263 0.32 -20.68 -37.52
N HIS A 264 0.78 -21.55 -36.62
CA HIS A 264 2.08 -22.22 -36.72
C HIS A 264 2.19 -23.09 -37.97
N GLN A 265 1.15 -23.85 -38.32
CA GLN A 265 1.13 -24.67 -39.54
C GLN A 265 1.31 -23.83 -40.80
N LYS A 266 0.76 -22.61 -40.84
CA LYS A 266 0.93 -21.69 -41.99
C LYS A 266 2.38 -21.23 -42.16
N VAL A 267 3.17 -21.13 -41.10
CA VAL A 267 4.52 -20.51 -41.14
C VAL A 267 5.67 -21.51 -41.03
N SER A 268 5.49 -22.64 -40.33
CA SER A 268 6.56 -23.60 -39.98
C SER A 268 7.26 -24.28 -41.17
N GLY A 269 6.59 -24.41 -42.31
CA GLY A 269 7.16 -24.96 -43.53
C GLY A 269 8.13 -24.01 -44.26
N HIS A 270 8.12 -22.71 -43.92
CA HIS A 270 8.93 -21.72 -44.61
C HIS A 270 10.40 -21.78 -44.16
N ARG A 271 11.31 -21.53 -45.09
CA ARG A 271 12.77 -21.44 -44.87
C ARG A 271 13.34 -20.07 -45.25
N SER A 272 12.49 -19.20 -45.77
CA SER A 272 12.75 -17.79 -46.00
C SER A 272 11.54 -16.96 -45.56
N ALA A 273 11.79 -15.71 -45.21
CA ALA A 273 10.81 -14.68 -44.90
C ALA A 273 11.04 -13.53 -45.86
N LYS A 274 9.97 -12.87 -46.33
CA LYS A 274 10.12 -11.68 -47.16
C LYS A 274 10.43 -10.48 -46.27
N VAL A 275 11.45 -9.71 -46.62
CA VAL A 275 11.71 -8.44 -45.95
C VAL A 275 10.68 -7.41 -46.40
N VAL A 276 9.82 -6.98 -45.49
CA VAL A 276 8.75 -6.00 -45.74
C VAL A 276 9.26 -4.59 -45.54
N ASP A 277 10.00 -4.37 -44.45
CA ASP A 277 10.51 -3.05 -44.09
C ASP A 277 11.87 -3.16 -43.39
N VAL A 278 12.72 -2.17 -43.65
CA VAL A 278 14.01 -1.96 -43.00
C VAL A 278 14.10 -0.48 -42.68
N SER A 279 14.03 -0.15 -41.40
CA SER A 279 14.16 1.22 -40.92
C SER A 279 15.39 1.36 -40.04
N VAL A 280 16.27 2.29 -40.42
CA VAL A 280 17.43 2.68 -39.63
C VAL A 280 17.22 4.13 -39.23
N GLY A 281 17.27 4.40 -37.93
CA GLY A 281 17.05 5.73 -37.40
C GLY A 281 17.89 6.00 -36.18
N VAL A 282 18.09 7.28 -35.90
CA VAL A 282 18.74 7.74 -34.68
C VAL A 282 17.78 7.50 -33.51
N ASP A 283 18.31 6.91 -32.45
CA ASP A 283 17.66 6.75 -31.16
C ASP A 283 18.56 7.40 -30.09
N THR A 284 17.96 7.83 -28.99
CA THR A 284 18.72 8.50 -27.92
C THR A 284 18.28 7.99 -26.58
N ARG A 285 19.24 7.53 -25.79
CA ARG A 285 19.04 7.36 -24.35
C ARG A 285 19.36 8.68 -23.69
N ALA A 286 18.31 9.35 -23.25
CA ALA A 286 18.44 10.69 -22.71
C ALA A 286 19.05 10.64 -21.29
N ARG A 287 19.91 11.62 -20.98
CA ARG A 287 20.56 11.78 -19.67
C ARG A 287 19.54 11.94 -18.53
N PRO A 288 19.91 11.67 -17.26
CA PRO A 288 18.97 11.78 -16.15
C PRO A 288 18.55 13.24 -15.90
N THR A 289 17.40 13.40 -15.24
CA THR A 289 17.01 14.67 -14.59
C THR A 289 17.86 14.89 -13.35
N ALA A 290 17.89 16.11 -12.82
CA ALA A 290 18.59 16.40 -11.57
C ALA A 290 18.01 15.56 -10.41
N LEU A 291 18.85 15.29 -9.41
CA LEU A 291 18.55 14.34 -8.36
C LEU A 291 17.71 14.99 -7.25
N ASN A 292 16.57 14.38 -6.92
CA ASN A 292 15.78 14.73 -5.75
C ASN A 292 15.85 13.62 -4.69
N THR A 293 15.22 13.82 -3.54
CA THR A 293 15.24 12.85 -2.43
C THR A 293 14.63 11.50 -2.80
N VAL A 294 13.53 11.51 -3.53
CA VAL A 294 12.82 10.28 -3.91
C VAL A 294 13.69 9.41 -4.83
N GLU A 295 14.29 9.99 -5.86
CA GLU A 295 15.15 9.23 -6.77
C GLU A 295 16.44 8.77 -6.08
N LEU A 296 17.02 9.59 -5.19
CA LEU A 296 18.16 9.17 -4.36
C LEU A 296 17.83 7.92 -3.53
N MET A 297 16.69 7.91 -2.83
CA MET A 297 16.27 6.74 -2.03
C MET A 297 16.01 5.50 -2.89
N LYS A 298 15.36 5.66 -4.05
CA LYS A 298 15.07 4.56 -4.97
C LYS A 298 16.36 3.93 -5.50
N VAL A 299 17.33 4.74 -5.90
CA VAL A 299 18.61 4.23 -6.40
C VAL A 299 19.47 3.67 -5.27
N ALA A 300 19.48 4.29 -4.09
CA ALA A 300 20.15 3.76 -2.92
C ALA A 300 19.64 2.35 -2.56
N SER A 301 18.33 2.12 -2.61
CA SER A 301 17.75 0.78 -2.39
C SER A 301 18.08 -0.18 -3.53
N LYS A 302 17.77 0.18 -4.78
CA LYS A 302 17.87 -0.72 -5.93
C LYS A 302 19.31 -1.05 -6.36
N ALA A 303 20.20 -0.05 -6.35
CA ALA A 303 21.56 -0.17 -6.86
C ALA A 303 22.60 -0.34 -5.73
N LEU A 304 22.39 0.31 -4.59
CA LEU A 304 23.34 0.28 -3.47
C LEU A 304 22.92 -0.67 -2.33
N GLY A 305 21.70 -1.22 -2.37
CA GLY A 305 21.21 -2.11 -1.32
C GLY A 305 21.04 -1.43 0.05
N MET A 306 20.98 -0.10 0.08
CA MET A 306 20.78 0.69 1.30
C MET A 306 19.29 0.91 1.55
N GLY A 307 18.82 0.66 2.76
CA GLY A 307 17.44 1.01 3.14
C GLY A 307 17.22 2.54 3.07
N PRO A 308 16.01 3.02 2.72
CA PRO A 308 15.74 4.44 2.52
C PRO A 308 16.10 5.30 3.73
N HIS A 309 15.79 4.84 4.94
CA HIS A 309 16.13 5.54 6.18
C HIS A 309 17.66 5.64 6.39
N HIS A 310 18.38 4.53 6.20
CA HIS A 310 19.85 4.52 6.27
C HIS A 310 20.47 5.43 5.21
N ALA A 311 19.96 5.40 3.97
CA ALA A 311 20.42 6.27 2.89
C ALA A 311 20.24 7.76 3.24
N MET A 312 19.12 8.13 3.85
CA MET A 312 18.89 9.51 4.30
C MET A 312 19.81 9.92 5.45
N GLN A 313 20.10 9.04 6.40
CA GLN A 313 21.08 9.30 7.47
C GLN A 313 22.50 9.51 6.89
N VAL A 314 22.90 8.68 5.92
CA VAL A 314 24.19 8.83 5.24
C VAL A 314 24.22 10.14 4.45
N ALA A 315 23.17 10.47 3.70
CA ALA A 315 23.08 11.72 2.95
C ALA A 315 23.14 12.95 3.86
N GLU A 316 22.45 12.92 5.00
CA GLU A 316 22.49 13.98 6.00
C GLU A 316 23.91 14.18 6.57
N ASN A 317 24.64 13.10 6.85
CA ASN A 317 26.03 13.17 7.28
C ASN A 317 26.95 13.76 6.18
N LEU A 318 26.71 13.43 4.91
CA LEU A 318 27.44 14.02 3.78
C LEU A 318 27.17 15.53 3.66
N TYR A 319 25.92 15.94 3.85
CA TYR A 319 25.53 17.34 3.88
C TYR A 319 26.20 18.09 5.03
N ILE A 320 26.15 17.54 6.26
CA ILE A 320 26.82 18.08 7.44
C ILE A 320 28.34 18.23 7.21
N GLY A 321 28.96 17.30 6.47
CA GLY A 321 30.37 17.36 6.09
C GLY A 321 30.70 18.31 4.93
N GLY A 322 29.70 19.05 4.41
CA GLY A 322 29.83 19.98 3.28
C GLY A 322 30.08 19.31 1.93
N TYR A 323 29.84 17.99 1.82
CA TYR A 323 30.10 17.25 0.58
C TYR A 323 28.98 17.40 -0.44
N ILE A 324 27.73 17.51 0.01
CA ILE A 324 26.55 17.63 -0.85
C ILE A 324 25.64 18.77 -0.38
N SER A 325 24.76 19.23 -1.27
CA SER A 325 23.64 20.10 -0.90
C SER A 325 22.61 19.34 -0.05
N TYR A 326 21.68 20.09 0.54
CA TYR A 326 20.68 19.55 1.45
C TYR A 326 19.88 18.40 0.81
N PRO A 327 19.83 17.21 1.44
CA PRO A 327 19.37 16.00 0.77
C PRO A 327 17.85 15.79 0.83
N ARG A 328 17.10 16.72 1.44
CA ARG A 328 15.63 16.71 1.53
C ARG A 328 15.06 17.81 0.63
N THR A 329 14.83 17.45 -0.63
CA THR A 329 14.33 18.33 -1.69
C THR A 329 13.45 17.54 -2.65
N GLU A 330 12.33 18.12 -3.05
CA GLU A 330 11.50 17.64 -4.15
C GLU A 330 11.94 18.19 -5.51
N SER A 331 12.78 19.22 -5.51
CA SER A 331 13.20 19.91 -6.72
C SER A 331 14.12 19.06 -7.60
N THR A 332 13.81 19.08 -8.90
CA THR A 332 14.62 18.51 -9.98
C THR A 332 15.06 19.57 -11.00
N ALA A 333 14.68 20.83 -10.77
CA ALA A 333 15.17 21.99 -11.51
C ALA A 333 16.22 22.74 -10.67
N TYR A 334 17.33 23.09 -11.29
CA TYR A 334 18.30 24.01 -10.69
C TYR A 334 17.80 25.46 -10.82
N PRO A 335 18.03 26.32 -9.81
CA PRO A 335 17.71 27.74 -9.92
C PRO A 335 18.56 28.40 -10.99
N SER A 336 18.06 29.48 -11.61
CA SER A 336 18.77 30.20 -12.67
C SER A 336 20.12 30.79 -12.23
N SER A 337 20.29 31.01 -10.92
CA SER A 337 21.53 31.49 -10.30
C SER A 337 22.55 30.39 -10.03
N PHE A 338 22.24 29.11 -10.24
CA PHE A 338 23.13 28.01 -9.90
C PHE A 338 24.41 28.01 -10.75
N ASN A 339 25.58 27.97 -10.09
CA ASN A 339 26.88 27.97 -10.77
C ASN A 339 27.36 26.54 -11.07
N PHE A 340 26.91 25.98 -12.20
CA PHE A 340 27.32 24.65 -12.67
C PHE A 340 28.83 24.50 -12.86
N MET A 341 29.49 25.56 -13.34
CA MET A 341 30.92 25.53 -13.61
C MET A 341 31.71 25.32 -12.32
N SER A 342 31.36 26.04 -11.26
CA SER A 342 32.02 25.89 -9.95
C SER A 342 31.84 24.48 -9.38
N ALA A 343 30.61 23.96 -9.37
CA ALA A 343 30.34 22.61 -8.88
C ALA A 343 31.02 21.51 -9.72
N LEU A 344 31.11 21.70 -11.04
CA LEU A 344 31.78 20.77 -11.94
C LEU A 344 33.31 20.83 -11.80
N THR A 345 33.91 22.02 -11.75
CA THR A 345 35.35 22.23 -11.51
C THR A 345 35.78 21.65 -10.18
N ALA A 346 34.93 21.72 -9.14
CA ALA A 346 35.22 21.09 -7.86
C ALA A 346 35.46 19.57 -7.97
N GLN A 347 35.01 18.91 -9.03
CA GLN A 347 35.15 17.46 -9.26
C GLN A 347 36.33 17.09 -10.17
N GLU A 348 37.05 18.06 -10.76
CA GLU A 348 38.05 17.81 -11.82
C GLU A 348 39.30 17.05 -11.36
N GLN A 349 39.57 17.06 -10.05
CA GLN A 349 40.73 16.39 -9.45
C GLN A 349 40.40 14.97 -8.95
N SER A 350 39.18 14.49 -9.17
CA SER A 350 38.80 13.12 -8.79
C SER A 350 39.63 12.08 -9.54
N PRO A 351 40.24 11.09 -8.86
CA PRO A 351 40.87 9.96 -9.53
C PRO A 351 39.90 9.09 -10.34
N GLN A 352 38.61 9.09 -9.99
CA GLN A 352 37.61 8.21 -10.58
C GLN A 352 36.92 8.80 -11.83
N TRP A 353 36.82 10.13 -11.91
CA TRP A 353 36.11 10.82 -13.00
C TRP A 353 36.72 12.14 -13.45
N GLY A 354 37.84 12.57 -12.85
CA GLY A 354 38.46 13.88 -13.11
C GLY A 354 38.78 14.10 -14.60
N THR A 355 39.34 13.09 -15.28
CA THR A 355 39.62 13.16 -16.73
C THR A 355 38.35 13.43 -17.54
N TYR A 356 37.23 12.77 -17.22
CA TYR A 356 35.95 12.99 -17.90
C TYR A 356 35.43 14.41 -17.66
N VAL A 357 35.58 14.92 -16.43
CA VAL A 357 35.17 16.28 -16.07
C VAL A 357 36.02 17.33 -16.79
N GLN A 358 37.33 17.15 -16.87
CA GLN A 358 38.25 18.04 -17.60
C GLN A 358 37.87 18.11 -19.09
N ASP A 359 37.59 16.96 -19.72
CA ASP A 359 37.12 16.90 -21.10
C ASP A 359 35.77 17.60 -21.29
N LEU A 360 34.83 17.41 -20.35
CA LEU A 360 33.51 18.04 -20.39
C LEU A 360 33.61 19.58 -20.23
N LEU A 361 34.49 20.06 -19.36
CA LEU A 361 34.77 21.48 -19.19
C LEU A 361 35.39 22.10 -20.46
N ALA A 362 36.34 21.40 -21.09
CA ALA A 362 37.02 21.86 -22.30
C ALA A 362 36.09 21.93 -23.53
N ARG A 363 35.17 20.96 -23.68
CA ARG A 363 34.21 20.91 -24.79
C ARG A 363 32.97 21.78 -24.58
N GLY A 364 32.73 22.21 -23.33
CA GLY A 364 31.49 22.84 -22.89
C GLY A 364 30.47 21.81 -22.41
N HIS A 365 29.94 22.03 -21.22
CA HIS A 365 28.93 21.15 -20.63
C HIS A 365 27.54 21.34 -21.26
N THR A 366 26.72 20.31 -21.21
CA THR A 366 25.31 20.36 -21.62
C THR A 366 24.48 20.97 -20.49
N ARG A 367 23.50 21.81 -20.83
CA ARG A 367 22.55 22.29 -19.81
C ARG A 367 21.77 21.11 -19.20
N PRO A 368 21.51 21.10 -17.90
CA PRO A 368 20.67 20.07 -17.30
C PRO A 368 19.27 20.09 -17.93
N LYS A 369 18.58 18.95 -17.89
CA LYS A 369 17.18 18.88 -18.34
C LYS A 369 16.31 19.80 -17.47
N ALA A 370 15.23 20.33 -18.07
CA ALA A 370 14.19 20.97 -17.30
C ALA A 370 13.60 19.99 -16.28
N GLY A 371 13.27 20.50 -15.10
CA GLY A 371 12.67 19.75 -14.00
C GLY A 371 11.54 20.54 -13.34
N LYS A 372 11.08 20.04 -12.20
CA LYS A 372 10.14 20.74 -11.31
C LYS A 372 10.95 21.52 -10.26
N ASP A 373 10.64 22.79 -10.10
CA ASP A 373 11.05 23.58 -8.94
C ASP A 373 9.92 23.48 -7.90
N ALA A 374 10.23 22.94 -6.72
CA ALA A 374 9.27 22.82 -5.62
C ALA A 374 9.31 24.02 -4.67
N GLY A 375 10.20 24.99 -4.91
CA GLY A 375 10.35 26.18 -4.06
C GLY A 375 11.02 25.90 -2.71
N ASP A 376 11.67 24.74 -2.56
CA ASP A 376 12.36 24.31 -1.36
C ASP A 376 13.89 24.55 -1.46
N HIS A 377 14.61 23.61 -2.07
CA HIS A 377 16.06 23.55 -2.16
C HIS A 377 16.47 23.13 -3.57
N PRO A 378 17.65 23.54 -4.07
CA PRO A 378 18.19 23.00 -5.32
C PRO A 378 18.34 21.47 -5.27
N PRO A 379 18.42 20.81 -6.44
CA PRO A 379 18.68 19.37 -6.51
C PRO A 379 19.93 18.93 -5.73
N ILE A 380 19.94 17.67 -5.30
CA ILE A 380 21.04 17.08 -4.53
C ILE A 380 22.31 17.02 -5.38
N THR A 381 23.33 17.78 -4.99
CA THR A 381 24.50 18.10 -5.82
C THR A 381 25.79 17.98 -5.01
N PRO A 382 26.90 17.47 -5.58
CA PRO A 382 28.20 17.50 -4.91
C PRO A 382 28.72 18.95 -4.81
N MET A 383 29.01 19.39 -3.59
CA MET A 383 29.50 20.74 -3.28
C MET A 383 31.01 20.77 -3.05
N ARG A 384 31.61 19.63 -2.70
CA ARG A 384 33.05 19.47 -2.46
C ARG A 384 33.50 18.10 -2.97
N LEU A 385 34.74 18.00 -3.44
CA LEU A 385 35.36 16.72 -3.75
C LEU A 385 35.55 15.88 -2.48
N ALA A 386 35.19 14.61 -2.57
CA ALA A 386 35.61 13.58 -1.65
C ALA A 386 36.38 12.50 -2.40
N THR A 387 37.25 11.80 -1.69
CA THR A 387 37.95 10.61 -2.15
C THR A 387 37.60 9.40 -1.27
N PRO A 388 37.93 8.16 -1.68
CA PRO A 388 37.79 6.98 -0.82
C PRO A 388 38.64 7.02 0.46
N GLY A 389 39.59 7.96 0.56
CA GLY A 389 40.33 8.22 1.79
C GLY A 389 39.57 9.12 2.77
N ASP A 390 38.71 10.02 2.26
CA ASP A 390 37.93 10.95 3.06
C ASP A 390 36.62 10.32 3.56
N LEU A 391 36.02 9.47 2.74
CA LEU A 391 34.76 8.78 3.01
C LEU A 391 34.96 7.27 2.83
N SER A 392 34.43 6.47 3.75
CA SER A 392 34.49 5.02 3.69
C SER A 392 33.09 4.39 3.66
N GLY A 393 33.02 3.13 3.21
CA GLY A 393 31.79 2.34 3.21
C GLY A 393 30.64 3.01 2.44
N ASP A 394 29.47 3.06 3.08
CA ASP A 394 28.24 3.57 2.46
C ASP A 394 28.30 5.08 2.17
N SER A 395 29.02 5.86 2.97
CA SER A 395 29.21 7.30 2.73
C SER A 395 29.89 7.55 1.38
N TRP A 396 30.95 6.80 1.06
CA TRP A 396 31.61 6.89 -0.24
C TRP A 396 30.67 6.44 -1.36
N ARG A 397 30.01 5.28 -1.19
CA ARG A 397 29.14 4.69 -2.24
C ARG A 397 27.99 5.62 -2.61
N LEU A 398 27.38 6.29 -1.63
CA LEU A 398 26.30 7.24 -1.86
C LEU A 398 26.82 8.55 -2.48
N TYR A 399 27.93 9.09 -1.95
CA TYR A 399 28.58 10.28 -2.51
C TYR A 399 29.02 10.07 -3.97
N GLU A 400 29.66 8.95 -4.28
CA GLU A 400 30.09 8.58 -5.64
C GLU A 400 28.91 8.58 -6.61
N TYR A 401 27.77 8.01 -6.20
CA TYR A 401 26.57 8.04 -7.02
C TYR A 401 26.06 9.47 -7.24
N ILE A 402 25.95 10.28 -6.18
CA ILE A 402 25.50 11.68 -6.27
C ILE A 402 26.41 12.48 -7.21
N ALA A 403 27.73 12.33 -7.08
CA ALA A 403 28.70 13.02 -7.92
C ALA A 403 28.61 12.61 -9.39
N ARG A 404 28.61 11.29 -9.67
CA ARG A 404 28.46 10.77 -11.04
C ARG A 404 27.12 11.14 -11.66
N HIS A 405 26.04 11.14 -10.87
CA HIS A 405 24.71 11.52 -11.33
C HIS A 405 24.67 13.01 -11.71
N PHE A 406 25.23 13.88 -10.86
CA PHE A 406 25.36 15.30 -11.19
C PHE A 406 26.14 15.51 -12.50
N ILE A 407 27.32 14.91 -12.64
CA ILE A 407 28.13 15.00 -13.87
C ILE A 407 27.32 14.52 -15.08
N ALA A 408 26.59 13.40 -14.94
CA ALA A 408 25.75 12.87 -16.00
C ALA A 408 24.61 13.82 -16.43
N THR A 409 24.05 14.61 -15.52
CA THR A 409 23.01 15.60 -15.88
C THR A 409 23.55 16.72 -16.77
N LEU A 410 24.87 16.96 -16.72
CA LEU A 410 25.60 17.94 -17.52
C LEU A 410 26.32 17.32 -18.74
N SER A 411 26.31 16.00 -18.85
CA SER A 411 26.84 15.26 -20.00
C SER A 411 25.86 15.24 -21.19
N PRO A 412 26.33 15.00 -22.42
CA PRO A 412 25.46 14.75 -23.55
C PRO A 412 24.65 13.44 -23.41
N ASP A 413 23.51 13.37 -24.09
CA ASP A 413 22.71 12.15 -24.19
C ASP A 413 23.50 11.04 -24.91
N CYS A 414 23.18 9.77 -24.61
CA CYS A 414 23.76 8.64 -25.34
C CYS A 414 23.07 8.49 -26.69
N LYS A 415 23.84 8.54 -27.77
CA LYS A 415 23.36 8.42 -29.16
C LYS A 415 23.49 6.97 -29.61
N LEU A 416 22.40 6.47 -30.19
CA LEU A 416 22.25 5.10 -30.63
C LEU A 416 21.76 5.11 -32.08
N THR A 417 22.19 4.13 -32.86
CA THR A 417 21.48 3.78 -34.10
C THR A 417 20.55 2.61 -33.80
N ARG A 418 19.26 2.78 -34.11
CA ARG A 418 18.23 1.75 -34.01
C ARG A 418 17.89 1.22 -35.39
N THR A 419 18.06 -0.08 -35.58
CA THR A 419 17.62 -0.80 -36.78
C THR A 419 16.40 -1.65 -36.45
N LYS A 420 15.31 -1.45 -37.18
CA LYS A 420 14.11 -2.26 -37.09
C LYS A 420 13.87 -2.98 -38.42
N LEU A 421 13.70 -4.29 -38.33
CA LEU A 421 13.40 -5.16 -39.45
C LEU A 421 11.98 -5.69 -39.29
N LEU A 422 11.22 -5.69 -40.39
CA LEU A 422 9.91 -6.33 -40.46
C LEU A 422 9.94 -7.41 -41.53
N LEU A 423 9.62 -8.63 -41.12
CA LEU A 423 9.60 -9.82 -41.96
C LEU A 423 8.17 -10.36 -42.09
N GLU A 424 7.82 -10.85 -43.26
CA GLU A 424 6.58 -11.57 -43.52
C GLU A 424 6.87 -13.06 -43.78
N ILE A 425 6.13 -13.93 -43.08
CA ILE A 425 6.17 -15.38 -43.28
C ILE A 425 4.72 -15.88 -43.31
N GLY A 426 4.29 -16.47 -44.43
CA GLY A 426 2.96 -17.09 -44.54
C GLY A 426 1.78 -16.17 -44.17
N GLY A 427 1.91 -14.85 -44.42
CA GLY A 427 0.91 -13.83 -44.09
C GLY A 427 0.97 -13.28 -42.65
N GLU A 428 1.89 -13.75 -41.82
CA GLU A 428 2.15 -13.21 -40.47
C GLU A 428 3.39 -12.33 -40.45
N LEU A 429 3.39 -11.29 -39.61
CA LEU A 429 4.47 -10.31 -39.50
C LEU A 429 5.31 -10.51 -38.24
N PHE A 430 6.62 -10.36 -38.39
CA PHE A 430 7.61 -10.53 -37.33
C PHE A 430 8.61 -9.39 -37.34
N SER A 431 8.96 -8.87 -36.17
CA SER A 431 9.88 -7.74 -36.04
C SER A 431 11.13 -8.09 -35.26
N PHE A 432 12.24 -7.49 -35.66
CA PHE A 432 13.48 -7.45 -34.88
C PHE A 432 13.86 -6.00 -34.68
N THR A 433 14.28 -5.63 -33.47
CA THR A 433 14.84 -4.30 -33.18
C THR A 433 16.20 -4.49 -32.55
N GLY A 434 17.23 -3.93 -33.16
CA GLY A 434 18.58 -3.90 -32.61
C GLY A 434 19.09 -2.47 -32.45
N LYS A 435 19.90 -2.24 -31.43
CA LYS A 435 20.50 -0.94 -31.09
C LYS A 435 22.03 -1.06 -31.05
N VAL A 436 22.72 -0.08 -31.61
CA VAL A 436 24.19 0.03 -31.58
C VAL A 436 24.55 1.42 -31.04
N VAL A 437 25.49 1.48 -30.10
CA VAL A 437 25.96 2.74 -29.50
C VAL A 437 26.88 3.47 -30.49
N GLU A 438 26.53 4.72 -30.81
CA GLU A 438 27.38 5.61 -31.61
C GLU A 438 28.23 6.50 -30.70
N ASP A 439 27.60 7.06 -29.66
CA ASP A 439 28.23 7.89 -28.64
C ASP A 439 27.65 7.50 -27.27
N PRO A 440 28.47 7.01 -26.33
CA PRO A 440 28.00 6.62 -25.01
C PRO A 440 27.52 7.81 -24.16
N GLY A 441 27.93 9.04 -24.45
CA GLY A 441 27.51 10.24 -23.73
C GLY A 441 27.63 10.11 -22.20
N PHE A 442 26.54 10.41 -21.47
CA PHE A 442 26.47 10.28 -20.00
C PHE A 442 26.65 8.84 -19.48
N THR A 443 26.44 7.82 -20.32
CA THR A 443 26.55 6.41 -19.86
C THR A 443 28.00 5.99 -19.58
N THR A 444 28.98 6.76 -20.07
CA THR A 444 30.39 6.63 -19.69
C THR A 444 30.61 6.89 -18.20
N ILE A 445 29.95 7.92 -17.64
CA ILE A 445 30.10 8.29 -16.22
C ILE A 445 29.12 7.52 -15.32
N LEU A 446 27.99 7.04 -15.86
CA LEU A 446 27.02 6.15 -15.21
C LEU A 446 26.92 4.78 -15.93
N PRO A 447 27.85 3.83 -15.68
CA PRO A 447 27.92 2.57 -16.44
C PRO A 447 26.70 1.66 -16.29
N HIS A 448 25.91 1.78 -15.22
CA HIS A 448 24.67 1.01 -15.06
C HIS A 448 23.57 1.45 -16.03
N PHE A 449 23.74 2.59 -16.72
CA PHE A 449 22.92 3.04 -17.84
C PHE A 449 23.55 2.71 -19.21
N ALA A 450 24.69 2.01 -19.28
CA ALA A 450 25.29 1.63 -20.54
C ALA A 450 24.37 0.70 -21.35
N VAL A 451 24.34 0.92 -22.67
CA VAL A 451 23.63 0.06 -23.62
C VAL A 451 24.65 -0.89 -24.23
N LYS A 452 24.31 -2.17 -24.34
CA LYS A 452 25.14 -3.15 -25.05
C LYS A 452 24.73 -3.18 -26.51
N ASP A 453 25.70 -3.24 -27.41
CA ASP A 453 25.43 -3.34 -28.84
C ASP A 453 24.73 -4.66 -29.18
N ASP A 454 23.61 -4.55 -29.87
CA ASP A 454 22.97 -5.68 -30.51
C ASP A 454 23.71 -6.06 -31.80
N LYS A 455 23.74 -7.35 -32.09
CA LYS A 455 24.24 -7.83 -33.38
C LYS A 455 23.17 -7.63 -34.45
N VAL A 456 23.26 -6.52 -35.17
CA VAL A 456 22.33 -6.16 -36.24
C VAL A 456 22.80 -6.77 -37.58
N PRO A 457 21.97 -7.53 -38.29
CA PRO A 457 22.32 -8.02 -39.62
C PRO A 457 22.36 -6.86 -40.64
N ALA A 458 23.45 -6.81 -41.43
CA ALA A 458 23.73 -5.73 -42.37
C ALA A 458 23.31 -6.07 -43.81
N ASN A 459 23.24 -5.05 -44.67
CA ASN A 459 22.98 -5.16 -46.11
C ASN A 459 21.65 -5.86 -46.47
N ILE A 460 20.60 -5.62 -45.69
CA ILE A 460 19.26 -6.16 -45.95
C ILE A 460 18.49 -5.21 -46.86
N GLN A 461 17.96 -5.72 -47.97
CA GLN A 461 17.15 -4.95 -48.91
C GLN A 461 15.66 -5.27 -48.75
N ILE A 462 14.80 -4.26 -48.83
CA ILE A 462 13.35 -4.45 -48.87
C ILE A 462 12.98 -5.31 -50.08
N GLY A 463 12.08 -6.27 -49.87
CA GLY A 463 11.64 -7.22 -50.89
C GLY A 463 12.55 -8.44 -51.07
N SER A 464 13.74 -8.46 -50.45
CA SER A 464 14.63 -9.63 -50.48
C SER A 464 14.15 -10.77 -49.56
N ASP A 465 14.68 -11.97 -49.79
CA ASP A 465 14.45 -13.13 -48.93
C ASP A 465 15.43 -13.15 -47.74
N PHE A 466 14.87 -13.14 -46.54
CA PHE A 466 15.58 -13.33 -45.30
C PHE A 466 15.54 -14.81 -44.87
N PRO A 467 16.68 -15.47 -44.64
CA PRO A 467 16.76 -16.89 -44.28
C PRO A 467 16.16 -17.17 -42.89
N ILE A 468 15.29 -18.17 -42.80
CA ILE A 468 14.71 -18.65 -41.54
C ILE A 468 15.10 -20.12 -41.33
N SER A 469 15.69 -20.41 -40.18
CA SER A 469 16.10 -21.76 -39.81
C SER A 469 14.92 -22.57 -39.27
N ASP A 470 14.08 -21.95 -38.44
CA ASP A 470 12.93 -22.58 -37.79
C ASP A 470 11.91 -21.53 -37.35
N VAL A 471 10.65 -21.91 -37.18
CA VAL A 471 9.62 -21.11 -36.52
C VAL A 471 9.02 -21.92 -35.39
N ARG A 472 9.34 -21.54 -34.15
CA ARG A 472 8.93 -22.28 -32.96
C ARG A 472 7.55 -21.82 -32.48
N LEU A 473 6.67 -22.77 -32.20
CA LEU A 473 5.48 -22.52 -31.39
C LEU A 473 5.87 -22.63 -29.92
N GLN A 474 6.05 -21.50 -29.24
CA GLN A 474 6.43 -21.48 -27.84
C GLN A 474 5.18 -21.38 -26.96
N ALA A 475 4.92 -22.44 -26.19
CA ALA A 475 3.97 -22.40 -25.09
C ALA A 475 4.60 -21.65 -23.91
N CYS A 476 3.84 -20.73 -23.32
CA CYS A 476 4.23 -19.89 -22.22
C CYS A 476 3.06 -19.78 -21.23
N GLN A 477 3.34 -19.24 -20.06
CA GLN A 477 2.34 -19.00 -19.04
C GLN A 477 2.54 -17.62 -18.45
N THR A 478 1.46 -16.86 -18.28
CA THR A 478 1.52 -15.56 -17.60
C THR A 478 2.01 -15.74 -16.17
N GLN A 479 2.79 -14.77 -15.67
CA GLN A 479 3.37 -14.83 -14.33
C GLN A 479 2.73 -13.75 -13.44
N PRO A 480 2.53 -14.02 -12.14
CA PRO A 480 2.10 -12.99 -11.20
C PRO A 480 3.14 -11.85 -11.13
N PRO A 481 2.74 -10.64 -10.69
CA PRO A 481 3.71 -9.61 -10.37
C PRO A 481 4.64 -10.08 -9.24
N GLY A 482 5.82 -9.45 -9.11
CA GLY A 482 6.64 -9.62 -7.91
C GLY A 482 6.10 -8.77 -6.76
N TYR A 483 6.49 -9.08 -5.53
CA TYR A 483 6.31 -8.18 -4.39
C TYR A 483 6.98 -6.81 -4.68
N LEU A 484 6.50 -5.76 -4.01
CA LEU A 484 7.10 -4.44 -4.16
C LEU A 484 8.53 -4.45 -3.64
N THR A 485 9.46 -3.82 -4.34
CA THR A 485 10.71 -3.37 -3.73
C THR A 485 10.46 -2.10 -2.92
N GLU A 486 11.37 -1.71 -2.04
CA GLU A 486 11.28 -0.39 -1.39
C GLU A 486 11.22 0.75 -2.41
N ALA A 487 11.95 0.64 -3.51
CA ALA A 487 11.91 1.63 -4.59
C ALA A 487 10.52 1.73 -5.24
N ASP A 488 9.83 0.59 -5.42
CA ASP A 488 8.46 0.58 -5.92
C ASP A 488 7.49 1.18 -4.88
N LEU A 489 7.67 0.87 -3.60
CA LEU A 489 6.86 1.40 -2.50
C LEU A 489 7.02 2.93 -2.37
N ILE A 490 8.25 3.44 -2.42
CA ILE A 490 8.54 4.88 -2.46
C ILE A 490 7.82 5.54 -3.64
N GLY A 491 7.92 4.94 -4.83
CA GLY A 491 7.25 5.46 -6.03
C GLY A 491 5.72 5.46 -5.91
N LEU A 492 5.13 4.46 -5.23
CA LEU A 492 3.70 4.45 -4.94
C LEU A 492 3.29 5.52 -3.92
N MET A 493 4.09 5.75 -2.88
CA MET A 493 3.84 6.79 -1.88
C MET A 493 3.88 8.19 -2.51
N GLU A 494 4.92 8.49 -3.29
CA GLU A 494 5.04 9.75 -4.05
C GLU A 494 3.86 9.94 -5.00
N LYS A 495 3.53 8.91 -5.81
CA LYS A 495 2.42 8.96 -6.76
C LYS A 495 1.06 9.24 -6.10
N ASN A 496 0.86 8.77 -4.87
CA ASN A 496 -0.39 8.93 -4.13
C ASN A 496 -0.34 10.09 -3.12
N GLY A 497 0.70 10.91 -3.13
CA GLY A 497 0.79 12.11 -2.29
C GLY A 497 0.77 11.83 -0.79
N ILE A 498 1.42 10.75 -0.34
CA ILE A 498 1.58 10.46 1.10
C ILE A 498 3.07 10.37 1.48
N GLY A 499 3.40 10.80 2.69
CA GLY A 499 4.79 10.86 3.15
C GLY A 499 5.58 12.01 2.52
N THR A 500 4.92 13.15 2.26
CA THR A 500 5.54 14.39 1.76
C THR A 500 6.59 14.95 2.74
N ASP A 501 7.33 15.98 2.34
CA ASP A 501 8.39 16.59 3.17
C ASP A 501 9.47 15.59 3.62
N ALA A 502 9.90 14.71 2.71
CA ALA A 502 10.91 13.68 2.94
C ALA A 502 10.59 12.67 4.07
N SER A 503 9.32 12.54 4.50
CA SER A 503 8.90 11.60 5.55
C SER A 503 8.69 10.15 5.07
N ILE A 504 8.71 9.89 3.75
CA ILE A 504 8.60 8.54 3.16
C ILE A 504 9.53 7.53 3.86
N SER A 505 10.81 7.89 4.04
CA SER A 505 11.82 6.99 4.61
C SER A 505 11.44 6.50 6.01
N GLN A 506 10.85 7.37 6.82
CA GLN A 506 10.40 7.07 8.18
C GLN A 506 9.21 6.10 8.16
N HIS A 507 8.20 6.35 7.33
CA HIS A 507 7.03 5.48 7.26
C HIS A 507 7.35 4.08 6.73
N VAL A 508 8.26 3.98 5.74
CA VAL A 508 8.78 2.70 5.26
C VAL A 508 9.55 1.97 6.36
N ASN A 509 10.40 2.67 7.13
CA ASN A 509 11.12 2.06 8.25
C ASN A 509 10.18 1.60 9.36
N ASN A 510 9.16 2.39 9.71
CA ASN A 510 8.20 2.07 10.76
C ASN A 510 7.46 0.75 10.52
N ILE A 511 7.03 0.46 9.28
CA ILE A 511 6.34 -0.81 8.99
C ILE A 511 7.27 -2.03 9.10
N VAL A 512 8.59 -1.83 8.93
CA VAL A 512 9.60 -2.88 9.09
C VAL A 512 9.92 -3.09 10.57
N GLU A 513 10.17 -2.01 11.33
CA GLU A 513 10.47 -2.07 12.77
C GLU A 513 9.33 -2.68 13.59
N ARG A 514 8.08 -2.41 13.20
CA ARG A 514 6.90 -3.03 13.84
C ARG A 514 6.63 -4.48 13.39
N GLY A 515 7.46 -5.04 12.51
CA GLY A 515 7.31 -6.42 12.05
C GLY A 515 6.11 -6.67 11.13
N TYR A 516 5.56 -5.63 10.51
CA TYR A 516 4.44 -5.77 9.56
C TYR A 516 4.91 -6.16 8.16
N CYS A 517 6.15 -5.81 7.82
CA CYS A 517 6.78 -6.15 6.56
C CYS A 517 8.21 -6.61 6.82
N ALA A 518 8.65 -7.67 6.14
CA ALA A 518 10.03 -8.12 6.17
C ALA A 518 10.74 -7.67 4.89
N VAL A 519 12.01 -7.27 5.02
CA VAL A 519 12.84 -6.96 3.86
C VAL A 519 13.63 -8.20 3.44
N LYS A 520 13.38 -8.70 2.23
CA LYS A 520 14.06 -9.86 1.63
C LYS A 520 15.20 -9.43 0.69
N SER A 521 15.91 -10.41 0.15
CA SER A 521 16.96 -10.18 -0.85
C SER A 521 16.43 -9.35 -2.03
N GLY A 522 17.24 -8.42 -2.52
CA GLY A 522 16.82 -7.44 -3.53
C GLY A 522 15.95 -6.30 -2.98
N ARG A 523 15.95 -6.07 -1.65
CA ARG A 523 15.15 -5.04 -0.96
C ARG A 523 13.64 -5.19 -1.22
N ILE A 524 13.19 -6.44 -1.33
CA ILE A 524 11.78 -6.79 -1.54
C ILE A 524 11.02 -6.67 -0.21
N MET A 525 9.88 -5.97 -0.24
CA MET A 525 8.97 -5.73 0.87
C MET A 525 7.88 -6.80 0.88
N GLU A 526 8.05 -7.83 1.70
CA GLU A 526 7.09 -8.92 1.86
C GLU A 526 6.27 -8.73 3.15
N PRO A 527 4.94 -8.51 3.07
CA PRO A 527 4.09 -8.41 4.25
C PRO A 527 4.19 -9.67 5.13
N THR A 528 4.25 -9.47 6.44
CA THR A 528 4.09 -10.57 7.39
C THR A 528 2.61 -10.91 7.56
N LYS A 529 2.34 -12.10 8.11
CA LYS A 529 0.99 -12.51 8.51
C LYS A 529 0.26 -11.46 9.37
N LEU A 530 0.97 -10.85 10.32
CA LEU A 530 0.36 -9.77 11.11
C LEU A 530 0.02 -8.55 10.25
N GLY A 531 0.93 -8.15 9.35
CA GLY A 531 0.69 -7.02 8.45
C GLY A 531 -0.51 -7.22 7.53
N VAL A 532 -0.65 -8.41 6.94
CA VAL A 532 -1.80 -8.77 6.07
C VAL A 532 -3.10 -8.75 6.87
N VAL A 533 -3.18 -9.46 8.00
CA VAL A 533 -4.38 -9.50 8.86
C VAL A 533 -4.76 -8.11 9.37
N LEU A 534 -3.79 -7.27 9.73
CA LEU A 534 -4.05 -5.90 10.20
C LEU A 534 -4.71 -5.07 9.09
N ILE A 535 -4.16 -5.08 7.88
CA ILE A 535 -4.72 -4.33 6.76
C ILE A 535 -6.09 -4.87 6.35
N HIS A 536 -6.26 -6.18 6.21
CA HIS A 536 -7.55 -6.79 5.88
C HIS A 536 -8.59 -6.51 6.98
N GLY A 537 -8.17 -6.58 8.24
CA GLY A 537 -8.99 -6.29 9.41
C GLY A 537 -9.54 -4.88 9.41
N ILE A 538 -8.67 -3.88 9.31
CA ILE A 538 -9.08 -2.47 9.27
C ILE A 538 -9.94 -2.21 8.02
N LYS A 539 -9.54 -2.72 6.85
CA LYS A 539 -10.28 -2.55 5.58
C LYS A 539 -11.68 -3.17 5.62
N SER A 540 -11.88 -4.26 6.35
CA SER A 540 -13.20 -4.89 6.53
C SER A 540 -14.18 -4.04 7.35
N ILE A 541 -13.65 -3.09 8.11
CA ILE A 541 -14.41 -2.11 8.88
C ILE A 541 -14.58 -0.85 8.03
N ASP A 542 -13.48 -0.12 7.78
CA ASP A 542 -13.48 1.11 6.98
C ASP A 542 -12.29 1.11 5.99
N PRO A 543 -12.53 0.91 4.68
CA PRO A 543 -11.48 0.98 3.66
C PRO A 543 -10.72 2.30 3.62
N GLU A 544 -11.34 3.43 4.00
CA GLU A 544 -10.69 4.74 3.93
C GLU A 544 -9.60 4.93 5.00
N LEU A 545 -9.58 4.11 6.06
CA LEU A 545 -8.47 4.06 7.03
C LEU A 545 -7.21 3.37 6.46
N VAL A 546 -7.35 2.68 5.33
CA VAL A 546 -6.29 1.90 4.68
C VAL A 546 -5.86 2.54 3.36
N LEU A 547 -6.80 3.11 2.61
CA LEU A 547 -6.51 3.77 1.34
C LEU A 547 -5.75 5.10 1.56
N PRO A 548 -4.84 5.48 0.66
CA PRO A 548 -4.00 6.67 0.83
C PRO A 548 -4.76 7.99 0.73
N LEU A 549 -5.99 7.98 0.20
CA LEU A 549 -6.76 9.20 -0.13
C LEU A 549 -6.95 10.12 1.08
N VAL A 550 -7.38 9.58 2.23
CA VAL A 550 -7.60 10.39 3.43
C VAL A 550 -6.29 11.04 3.89
N ARG A 551 -5.19 10.28 3.91
CA ARG A 551 -3.89 10.83 4.31
C ARG A 551 -3.42 11.89 3.33
N SER A 552 -3.52 11.65 2.03
CA SER A 552 -3.13 12.61 1.00
C SER A 552 -3.86 13.95 1.15
N LYS A 553 -5.17 13.93 1.46
CA LYS A 553 -5.92 15.16 1.77
C LYS A 553 -5.45 15.86 3.03
N VAL A 554 -5.08 15.14 4.08
CA VAL A 554 -4.49 15.74 5.28
C VAL A 554 -3.14 16.42 4.95
N GLU A 555 -2.27 15.80 4.16
CA GLU A 555 -0.99 16.40 3.73
C GLU A 555 -1.21 17.67 2.87
N GLU A 556 -2.24 17.67 2.01
CA GLU A 556 -2.64 18.86 1.26
C GLU A 556 -3.08 20.00 2.20
N TYR A 557 -3.93 19.71 3.21
CA TYR A 557 -4.35 20.72 4.19
C TYR A 557 -3.21 21.24 5.04
N VAL A 558 -2.28 20.39 5.46
CA VAL A 558 -1.05 20.79 6.16
C VAL A 558 -0.20 21.71 5.29
N THR A 559 -0.13 21.46 3.99
CA THR A 559 0.54 22.35 3.03
C THR A 559 -0.16 23.70 2.91
N CYS A 560 -1.50 23.74 2.93
CA CYS A 560 -2.24 25.01 2.97
C CYS A 560 -1.91 25.83 4.23
N ILE A 561 -1.62 25.20 5.38
CA ILE A 561 -1.12 25.92 6.56
C ILE A 561 0.24 26.54 6.25
N ALA A 562 1.19 25.78 5.71
CA ALA A 562 2.54 26.27 5.40
C ALA A 562 2.55 27.46 4.44
N GLU A 563 1.60 27.49 3.48
CA GLU A 563 1.40 28.57 2.52
C GLU A 563 0.62 29.77 3.09
N GLY A 564 0.04 29.65 4.29
CA GLY A 564 -0.80 30.68 4.90
C GLY A 564 -2.22 30.76 4.32
N ALA A 565 -2.67 29.72 3.63
CA ALA A 565 -4.00 29.62 3.03
C ALA A 565 -5.06 29.05 4.00
N ALA A 566 -4.65 28.41 5.09
CA ALA A 566 -5.52 27.91 6.16
C ALA A 566 -4.85 28.08 7.52
N SER A 567 -5.64 28.15 8.60
CA SER A 567 -5.09 28.21 9.96
C SER A 567 -4.87 26.81 10.56
N LEU A 568 -3.95 26.74 11.55
CA LEU A 568 -3.68 25.53 12.32
C LEU A 568 -4.97 24.95 12.95
N ASP A 569 -5.72 25.78 13.66
CA ASP A 569 -6.89 25.35 14.42
C ASP A 569 -8.00 24.80 13.51
N GLU A 570 -8.23 25.42 12.35
CA GLU A 570 -9.23 24.96 11.37
C GLU A 570 -8.91 23.57 10.82
N VAL A 571 -7.66 23.38 10.35
CA VAL A 571 -7.23 22.11 9.75
C VAL A 571 -7.17 21.00 10.79
N LEU A 572 -6.65 21.31 11.99
CA LEU A 572 -6.55 20.36 13.10
C LEU A 572 -7.94 19.91 13.56
N SER A 573 -8.87 20.85 13.80
CA SER A 573 -10.24 20.54 14.23
C SER A 573 -10.97 19.69 13.18
N TYR A 574 -10.95 20.11 11.92
CA TYR A 574 -11.61 19.38 10.84
C TYR A 574 -11.08 17.94 10.69
N SER A 575 -9.75 17.79 10.72
CA SER A 575 -9.10 16.49 10.56
C SER A 575 -9.36 15.58 11.77
N LEU A 576 -9.33 16.13 12.99
CA LEU A 576 -9.65 15.36 14.20
C LEU A 576 -11.12 14.93 14.23
N ASP A 577 -12.06 15.77 13.82
CA ASP A 577 -13.49 15.42 13.75
C ASP A 577 -13.74 14.29 12.74
N LEU A 578 -13.09 14.34 11.59
CA LEU A 578 -13.12 13.27 10.59
C LEU A 578 -12.64 11.94 11.18
N PHE A 579 -11.44 11.94 11.79
CA PHE A 579 -10.88 10.72 12.38
C PHE A 579 -11.66 10.25 13.61
N PHE A 580 -12.27 11.16 14.37
CA PHE A 580 -13.12 10.81 15.50
C PHE A 580 -14.35 10.04 15.04
N GLY A 581 -15.04 10.51 14.00
CA GLY A 581 -16.15 9.80 13.38
C GLY A 581 -15.75 8.39 12.92
N LYS A 582 -14.61 8.28 12.23
CA LYS A 582 -14.05 6.99 11.80
C LYS A 582 -13.69 6.07 12.97
N PHE A 583 -13.11 6.62 14.04
CA PHE A 583 -12.73 5.87 15.24
C PHE A 583 -13.96 5.27 15.95
N ARG A 584 -15.04 6.03 16.09
CA ARG A 584 -16.29 5.51 16.70
C ARG A 584 -16.89 4.40 15.85
N PHE A 585 -16.90 4.56 14.52
CA PHE A 585 -17.34 3.52 13.61
C PHE A 585 -16.44 2.28 13.69
N PHE A 586 -15.12 2.46 13.80
CA PHE A 586 -14.15 1.38 14.01
C PHE A 586 -14.43 0.59 15.29
N LYS A 587 -14.60 1.27 16.42
CA LYS A 587 -14.91 0.68 17.73
C LYS A 587 -16.23 -0.10 17.73
N GLN A 588 -17.26 0.43 17.07
CA GLN A 588 -18.57 -0.23 16.95
C GLN A 588 -18.52 -1.52 16.11
N ASN A 589 -17.55 -1.64 15.21
CA ASN A 589 -17.44 -2.76 14.26
C ASN A 589 -16.18 -3.61 14.48
N ILE A 590 -15.51 -3.49 15.63
CA ILE A 590 -14.25 -4.17 15.95
C ILE A 590 -14.35 -5.70 15.84
N GLU A 591 -15.54 -6.27 16.01
CA GLU A 591 -15.80 -7.71 15.92
C GLU A 591 -15.42 -8.29 14.54
N ARG A 592 -15.47 -7.49 13.46
CA ARG A 592 -15.04 -7.92 12.12
C ARG A 592 -13.54 -8.18 12.08
N PHE A 593 -12.76 -7.27 12.66
CA PHE A 593 -11.32 -7.43 12.79
C PHE A 593 -10.97 -8.55 13.78
N ASP A 594 -11.70 -8.64 14.89
CA ASP A 594 -11.53 -9.71 15.86
C ASP A 594 -11.74 -11.10 15.27
N ALA A 595 -12.75 -11.27 14.43
CA ALA A 595 -13.02 -12.53 13.76
C ALA A 595 -11.85 -13.01 12.88
N LEU A 596 -11.17 -12.07 12.20
CA LEU A 596 -9.96 -12.30 11.41
C LEU A 596 -8.75 -12.61 12.31
N MET A 597 -8.50 -11.80 13.32
CA MET A 597 -7.41 -12.02 14.29
C MET A 597 -7.53 -13.38 14.97
N GLY A 598 -8.73 -13.74 15.43
CA GLY A 598 -8.98 -15.06 16.01
C GLY A 598 -8.83 -16.20 15.00
N ALA A 599 -9.19 -16.01 13.73
CA ALA A 599 -8.95 -17.02 12.71
C ALA A 599 -7.46 -17.18 12.36
N SER A 600 -6.64 -16.13 12.54
CA SER A 600 -5.22 -16.16 12.22
C SER A 600 -4.33 -16.60 13.39
N PHE A 601 -4.67 -16.22 14.62
CA PHE A 601 -3.80 -16.34 15.80
C PHE A 601 -4.37 -17.18 16.95
N SER A 602 -5.56 -17.77 16.80
CA SER A 602 -6.06 -18.73 17.80
C SER A 602 -5.60 -20.16 17.51
N SER A 603 -5.39 -20.94 18.57
CA SER A 603 -5.22 -22.39 18.47
C SER A 603 -6.44 -23.10 17.87
N LEU A 604 -7.65 -22.50 17.97
CA LEU A 604 -8.86 -22.98 17.30
C LEU A 604 -8.78 -22.92 15.77
N ALA A 605 -7.97 -22.03 15.19
CA ALA A 605 -7.71 -22.05 13.75
C ALA A 605 -6.93 -23.30 13.29
N ALA A 606 -6.18 -23.92 14.21
CA ALA A 606 -5.56 -25.22 13.97
C ALA A 606 -6.59 -26.36 14.04
N SER A 607 -7.69 -26.23 14.79
CA SER A 607 -8.74 -27.25 14.92
C SER A 607 -9.80 -27.23 13.81
N GLY A 608 -9.84 -26.17 12.98
CA GLY A 608 -10.77 -26.08 11.85
C GLY A 608 -10.56 -27.20 10.81
N LYS A 609 -11.65 -27.88 10.43
CA LYS A 609 -11.61 -28.97 9.47
C LYS A 609 -11.56 -28.43 8.03
N PRO A 610 -10.63 -28.87 7.16
CA PRO A 610 -10.67 -28.51 5.75
C PRO A 610 -11.91 -29.14 5.09
N ILE A 611 -12.80 -28.32 4.50
CA ILE A 611 -14.04 -28.83 3.88
C ILE A 611 -14.27 -28.39 2.43
N THR A 612 -13.57 -27.36 1.96
CA THR A 612 -13.75 -26.81 0.60
C THR A 612 -12.48 -26.05 0.18
N ARG A 613 -12.30 -25.67 -1.09
CA ARG A 613 -11.18 -24.88 -1.60
C ARG A 613 -11.52 -23.42 -1.90
N CYS A 614 -10.56 -22.55 -1.58
CA CYS A 614 -10.57 -21.13 -1.90
C CYS A 614 -10.40 -20.91 -3.41
N GLY A 615 -11.24 -20.10 -4.04
CA GLY A 615 -11.14 -19.80 -5.48
C GLY A 615 -9.99 -18.84 -5.84
N ASN A 616 -9.39 -18.20 -4.84
CA ASN A 616 -8.25 -17.29 -5.00
C ASN A 616 -6.94 -18.08 -5.07
N CYS A 617 -6.53 -18.70 -3.95
CA CYS A 617 -5.26 -19.43 -3.86
C CYS A 617 -5.35 -20.94 -4.16
N MET A 618 -6.55 -21.48 -4.41
CA MET A 618 -6.82 -22.91 -4.68
C MET A 618 -6.47 -23.88 -3.53
N ARG A 619 -6.17 -23.34 -2.34
CA ARG A 619 -5.89 -24.11 -1.11
C ARG A 619 -7.17 -24.34 -0.30
N TYR A 620 -7.13 -25.28 0.64
CA TYR A 620 -8.28 -25.62 1.48
C TYR A 620 -8.65 -24.48 2.44
N LEU A 621 -9.95 -24.19 2.49
CA LEU A 621 -10.62 -23.40 3.51
C LEU A 621 -10.94 -24.30 4.70
N LYS A 622 -10.60 -23.82 5.90
CA LYS A 622 -10.93 -24.47 7.17
C LYS A 622 -12.29 -23.99 7.66
N HIS A 623 -13.17 -24.92 8.02
CA HIS A 623 -14.44 -24.63 8.67
C HIS A 623 -14.25 -24.47 10.17
N LEU A 624 -14.56 -23.28 10.66
CA LEU A 624 -14.61 -22.96 12.08
C LEU A 624 -16.08 -23.08 12.52
N GLU A 625 -16.42 -24.21 13.15
CA GLU A 625 -17.79 -24.51 13.63
C GLU A 625 -18.20 -23.63 14.83
N ALA A 626 -17.22 -23.10 15.57
CA ALA A 626 -17.45 -22.19 16.69
C ALA A 626 -18.19 -20.93 16.23
N ARG A 627 -19.21 -20.51 16.97
CA ARG A 627 -20.06 -19.37 16.58
C ARG A 627 -19.33 -18.03 16.76
N PRO A 628 -19.45 -17.08 15.81
CA PRO A 628 -20.13 -17.23 14.52
C PRO A 628 -19.36 -18.16 13.56
N GLN A 629 -20.07 -19.13 12.98
CA GLN A 629 -19.45 -20.13 12.09
C GLN A 629 -18.99 -19.48 10.78
N ARG A 630 -17.82 -19.87 10.30
CA ARG A 630 -17.12 -19.23 9.16
C ARG A 630 -16.11 -20.15 8.50
N LEU A 631 -15.74 -19.83 7.26
CA LEU A 631 -14.61 -20.42 6.57
C LEU A 631 -13.39 -19.51 6.70
N TYR A 632 -12.22 -20.09 6.92
CA TYR A 632 -10.96 -19.35 6.99
C TYR A 632 -9.98 -19.87 5.94
N CYS A 633 -9.34 -18.96 5.20
CA CYS A 633 -8.24 -19.28 4.30
C CYS A 633 -6.90 -18.99 4.97
N PRO A 634 -6.10 -20.02 5.34
CA PRO A 634 -4.81 -19.78 5.99
C PRO A 634 -3.74 -19.13 5.10
N TYR A 635 -3.97 -19.11 3.79
CA TYR A 635 -3.02 -18.59 2.80
C TYR A 635 -3.35 -17.18 2.33
N CYS A 636 -4.64 -16.87 2.18
CA CYS A 636 -5.10 -15.52 1.87
C CYS A 636 -5.35 -14.68 3.13
N GLU A 637 -5.41 -15.33 4.30
CA GLU A 637 -5.70 -14.70 5.61
C GLU A 637 -7.06 -14.00 5.70
N VAL A 638 -8.00 -14.42 4.86
CA VAL A 638 -9.39 -13.93 4.79
C VAL A 638 -10.35 -14.94 5.43
N THR A 639 -11.41 -14.42 6.06
CA THR A 639 -12.56 -15.20 6.53
C THR A 639 -13.80 -14.93 5.68
N TYR A 640 -14.63 -15.96 5.50
CA TYR A 640 -15.92 -15.90 4.83
C TYR A 640 -17.01 -16.27 5.83
N THR A 641 -17.95 -15.38 6.09
CA THR A 641 -19.11 -15.67 6.95
C THR A 641 -19.97 -16.75 6.30
N LEU A 642 -20.50 -17.64 7.13
CA LEU A 642 -21.46 -18.67 6.74
C LEU A 642 -22.81 -18.42 7.44
N PRO A 643 -23.92 -19.02 6.96
CA PRO A 643 -25.20 -18.95 7.66
C PRO A 643 -25.08 -19.42 9.10
N GLN A 644 -25.65 -18.66 10.04
CA GLN A 644 -25.62 -19.04 11.44
C GLN A 644 -26.71 -20.08 11.76
N ALA A 645 -27.87 -20.07 11.12
CA ALA A 645 -28.79 -21.20 11.28
C ALA A 645 -28.34 -22.38 10.40
N GLY A 646 -28.18 -23.57 10.98
CA GLY A 646 -27.90 -24.81 10.24
C GLY A 646 -26.47 -25.37 10.31
N THR A 647 -26.29 -26.56 9.75
CA THR A 647 -25.03 -27.31 9.67
C THR A 647 -24.42 -27.18 8.28
N ILE A 648 -23.13 -26.84 8.22
CA ILE A 648 -22.38 -26.75 6.97
C ILE A 648 -21.72 -28.09 6.64
N LYS A 649 -21.86 -28.55 5.39
CA LYS A 649 -21.24 -29.77 4.89
C LYS A 649 -20.47 -29.50 3.59
N GLN A 650 -19.51 -30.37 3.30
CA GLN A 650 -18.74 -30.35 2.06
C GLN A 650 -19.65 -30.55 0.84
N TYR A 651 -19.43 -29.73 -0.20
CA TYR A 651 -20.14 -29.79 -1.47
C TYR A 651 -19.19 -29.51 -2.65
N SER A 652 -17.94 -29.98 -2.52
CA SER A 652 -16.79 -29.61 -3.36
C SER A 652 -16.81 -30.14 -4.80
N SER A 653 -17.80 -30.95 -5.18
CA SER A 653 -17.98 -31.42 -6.57
C SER A 653 -18.35 -30.28 -7.53
N PHE A 654 -18.78 -29.15 -6.99
CA PHE A 654 -19.20 -27.98 -7.77
C PHE A 654 -18.30 -26.79 -7.46
N LYS A 655 -17.98 -26.03 -8.50
CA LYS A 655 -17.24 -24.77 -8.41
C LYS A 655 -18.10 -23.64 -8.93
N CYS A 656 -17.99 -22.49 -8.28
CA CYS A 656 -18.62 -21.27 -8.75
C CYS A 656 -17.96 -20.82 -10.06
N PRO A 657 -18.72 -20.58 -11.14
CA PRO A 657 -18.14 -20.14 -12.42
C PRO A 657 -17.61 -18.70 -12.39
N LEU A 658 -18.04 -17.89 -11.41
CA LEU A 658 -17.64 -16.48 -11.30
C LEU A 658 -16.26 -16.31 -10.65
N ASP A 659 -15.97 -17.10 -9.61
CA ASP A 659 -14.79 -16.90 -8.75
C ASP A 659 -13.96 -18.17 -8.51
N ASN A 660 -14.41 -19.33 -9.02
CA ASN A 660 -13.76 -20.64 -8.92
C ASN A 660 -13.73 -21.24 -7.49
N PHE A 661 -14.48 -20.68 -6.53
CA PHE A 661 -14.58 -21.29 -5.21
C PHE A 661 -15.32 -22.63 -5.29
N GLU A 662 -14.83 -23.62 -4.56
CA GLU A 662 -15.61 -24.83 -4.31
C GLU A 662 -16.77 -24.52 -3.35
N LEU A 663 -17.93 -25.09 -3.64
CA LEU A 663 -19.15 -24.79 -2.89
C LEU A 663 -19.21 -25.57 -1.57
N VAL A 664 -19.94 -25.01 -0.61
CA VAL A 664 -20.42 -25.72 0.59
C VAL A 664 -21.94 -25.77 0.56
N ILE A 665 -22.54 -26.66 1.34
CA ILE A 665 -24.00 -26.72 1.49
C ILE A 665 -24.41 -26.47 2.94
N CYS A 666 -25.39 -25.60 3.12
CA CYS A 666 -26.01 -25.36 4.42
C CYS A 666 -27.27 -26.20 4.54
N HIS A 667 -27.39 -26.97 5.62
CA HIS A 667 -28.59 -27.71 6.00
C HIS A 667 -29.24 -27.04 7.20
N VAL A 668 -30.48 -26.58 7.04
CA VAL A 668 -31.24 -25.91 8.10
C VAL A 668 -32.25 -26.88 8.69
N ASP A 669 -32.55 -26.72 9.98
CA ASP A 669 -33.61 -27.46 10.66
C ASP A 669 -34.94 -27.29 9.90
N GLY A 670 -35.67 -28.40 9.75
CA GLY A 670 -36.87 -28.46 8.91
C GLY A 670 -36.63 -29.04 7.50
N GLY A 671 -35.38 -29.32 7.11
CA GLY A 671 -35.06 -30.08 5.90
C GLY A 671 -34.65 -29.25 4.67
N LYS A 672 -34.62 -27.92 4.80
CA LYS A 672 -34.14 -27.01 3.75
C LYS A 672 -32.62 -27.10 3.64
N SER A 673 -32.12 -27.14 2.40
CA SER A 673 -30.69 -27.01 2.16
C SER A 673 -30.44 -26.23 0.89
N PHE A 674 -29.37 -25.44 0.89
CA PHE A 674 -28.99 -24.61 -0.25
C PHE A 674 -27.46 -24.52 -0.36
N PRO A 675 -26.93 -24.56 -1.59
CA PRO A 675 -25.50 -24.41 -1.84
C PRO A 675 -25.05 -22.96 -1.67
N ILE A 676 -23.77 -22.79 -1.31
CA ILE A 676 -23.16 -21.52 -0.98
C ILE A 676 -21.77 -21.48 -1.60
N CYS A 677 -21.55 -20.46 -2.43
CA CYS A 677 -20.20 -20.01 -2.78
C CYS A 677 -19.70 -19.11 -1.65
N PRO A 678 -18.58 -19.43 -0.98
CA PRO A 678 -18.05 -18.62 0.12
C PRO A 678 -17.88 -17.15 -0.25
N ASN A 679 -17.37 -16.86 -1.45
CA ASN A 679 -17.14 -15.48 -1.89
C ASN A 679 -18.43 -14.76 -2.29
N CYS A 680 -19.21 -15.30 -3.23
CA CYS A 680 -20.48 -14.67 -3.65
C CYS A 680 -21.48 -14.49 -2.48
N TYR A 681 -21.43 -15.35 -1.45
CA TYR A 681 -22.24 -15.18 -0.25
C TYR A 681 -21.87 -13.92 0.52
N ASN A 682 -20.58 -13.61 0.66
CA ASN A 682 -20.10 -12.44 1.39
C ASN A 682 -20.04 -11.19 0.51
N ASN A 683 -19.91 -11.37 -0.81
CA ASN A 683 -19.76 -10.33 -1.82
C ASN A 683 -20.71 -10.63 -2.99
N PRO A 684 -22.04 -10.39 -2.85
CA PRO A 684 -23.00 -10.65 -3.92
C PRO A 684 -22.62 -9.88 -5.21
N PRO A 685 -22.45 -10.54 -6.36
CA PRO A 685 -21.94 -9.92 -7.59
C PRO A 685 -23.00 -9.12 -8.38
N PHE A 686 -24.25 -9.05 -7.89
CA PHE A 686 -25.37 -8.41 -8.58
C PHE A 686 -25.83 -7.17 -7.79
N GLU A 687 -25.76 -5.98 -8.42
CA GLU A 687 -25.99 -4.68 -7.75
C GLU A 687 -27.37 -4.53 -7.10
N ASP A 688 -28.41 -5.11 -7.68
CA ASP A 688 -29.79 -5.02 -7.18
C ASP A 688 -30.01 -5.80 -5.88
N LEU A 689 -29.24 -6.87 -5.68
CA LEU A 689 -29.24 -7.61 -4.42
C LEU A 689 -28.50 -6.85 -3.31
N GLN A 690 -27.54 -5.99 -3.65
CA GLN A 690 -26.83 -5.14 -2.69
C GLN A 690 -27.70 -3.97 -2.19
N LYS A 691 -28.68 -3.51 -2.99
CA LYS A 691 -29.56 -2.36 -2.67
C LYS A 691 -30.83 -2.74 -1.90
N ARG A 692 -31.21 -4.01 -1.82
CA ARG A 692 -32.38 -4.47 -1.04
C ARG A 692 -32.11 -4.37 0.46
N GLU A 693 -32.72 -3.37 1.10
CA GLU A 693 -32.75 -3.05 2.54
C GLU A 693 -32.21 -4.16 3.47
N GLY A 694 -30.91 -4.10 3.79
CA GLY A 694 -30.29 -4.92 4.84
C GLY A 694 -29.94 -6.37 4.47
N ARG A 695 -30.05 -6.79 3.21
CA ARG A 695 -29.55 -8.12 2.78
C ARG A 695 -28.06 -8.06 2.45
N GLN A 696 -27.23 -8.59 3.36
CA GLN A 696 -25.78 -8.63 3.21
C GLN A 696 -25.27 -9.89 2.47
N TYR A 697 -26.10 -10.95 2.38
CA TYR A 697 -25.64 -12.27 1.93
C TYR A 697 -26.50 -12.88 0.81
N MET A 698 -25.87 -13.65 -0.08
CA MET A 698 -26.51 -14.30 -1.24
C MET A 698 -26.16 -15.79 -1.35
N ALA A 699 -27.15 -16.67 -1.37
CA ALA A 699 -26.92 -18.09 -1.61
C ALA A 699 -26.91 -18.44 -3.11
N CYS A 700 -26.42 -19.62 -3.49
CA CYS A 700 -26.29 -19.97 -4.91
C CYS A 700 -27.64 -20.14 -5.62
N ASP A 701 -28.72 -20.43 -4.88
CA ASP A 701 -30.12 -20.47 -5.34
C ASP A 701 -30.69 -19.07 -5.66
N GLU A 702 -29.92 -18.01 -5.45
CA GLU A 702 -30.23 -16.63 -5.85
C GLU A 702 -29.31 -16.13 -6.97
N CYS A 703 -28.32 -16.93 -7.38
CA CYS A 703 -27.39 -16.57 -8.43
C CYS A 703 -28.11 -16.47 -9.79
N ARG A 704 -27.72 -15.49 -10.61
CA ARG A 704 -28.30 -15.29 -11.95
C ARG A 704 -27.34 -15.61 -13.09
N HIS A 705 -26.12 -16.09 -12.80
CA HIS A 705 -25.14 -16.40 -13.83
C HIS A 705 -25.56 -17.69 -14.58
N PRO A 706 -25.72 -17.67 -15.92
CA PRO A 706 -26.31 -18.77 -16.68
C PRO A 706 -25.48 -20.06 -16.61
N SER A 707 -24.16 -19.96 -16.47
CA SER A 707 -23.28 -21.14 -16.32
C SER A 707 -23.23 -21.69 -14.89
N CYS A 708 -23.92 -21.07 -13.92
CA CYS A 708 -23.96 -21.58 -12.56
C CYS A 708 -25.03 -22.67 -12.43
N TYR A 709 -24.59 -23.87 -12.06
CA TYR A 709 -25.44 -25.06 -11.93
C TYR A 709 -26.61 -24.89 -10.94
N HIS A 710 -26.53 -23.94 -10.02
CA HIS A 710 -27.55 -23.66 -9.01
C HIS A 710 -28.31 -22.35 -9.25
N SER A 711 -28.02 -21.64 -10.34
CA SER A 711 -28.64 -20.35 -10.62
C SER A 711 -30.15 -20.46 -10.83
N LEU A 712 -30.84 -19.36 -10.59
CA LEU A 712 -32.24 -19.20 -10.98
C LEU A 712 -32.44 -19.30 -12.49
N ALA A 713 -31.44 -18.91 -13.29
CA ALA A 713 -31.50 -19.04 -14.75
C ALA A 713 -31.67 -20.51 -15.21
N THR A 714 -31.27 -21.48 -14.39
CA THR A 714 -31.36 -22.91 -14.70
C THR A 714 -32.38 -23.66 -13.84
N ASN A 715 -32.65 -23.18 -12.62
CA ASN A 715 -33.40 -23.94 -11.61
C ASN A 715 -34.68 -23.23 -11.15
N TYR A 716 -35.04 -22.07 -11.68
CA TYR A 716 -36.30 -21.41 -11.36
C TYR A 716 -37.48 -22.29 -11.77
N VAL A 717 -38.46 -22.44 -10.88
CA VAL A 717 -39.69 -23.20 -11.15
C VAL A 717 -40.90 -22.26 -11.20
N ALA A 718 -41.09 -21.43 -10.17
CA ALA A 718 -42.20 -20.50 -10.07
C ALA A 718 -41.93 -19.46 -8.98
N ASP A 719 -42.81 -18.49 -8.83
CA ASP A 719 -42.85 -17.65 -7.64
C ASP A 719 -43.29 -18.46 -6.40
N CYS A 720 -43.02 -17.93 -5.21
CA CYS A 720 -43.35 -18.64 -3.98
C CYS A 720 -44.85 -18.87 -3.85
N VAL A 721 -45.23 -20.11 -3.55
CA VAL A 721 -46.62 -20.50 -3.27
C VAL A 721 -47.20 -19.90 -1.99
N ASP A 722 -46.38 -19.37 -1.08
CA ASP A 722 -46.88 -18.57 0.05
C ASP A 722 -46.99 -17.13 -0.42
N GLU A 723 -48.21 -16.63 -0.59
CA GLU A 723 -48.51 -15.26 -1.06
C GLU A 723 -47.87 -14.16 -0.19
N ARG A 724 -47.45 -14.49 1.04
CA ARG A 724 -46.75 -13.57 1.95
C ARG A 724 -45.24 -13.53 1.72
N CYS A 725 -44.73 -14.29 0.75
CA CYS A 725 -43.31 -14.45 0.46
C CYS A 725 -42.99 -13.94 -0.94
N ASP A 726 -42.06 -12.98 -1.03
CA ASP A 726 -41.55 -12.39 -2.28
C ASP A 726 -40.41 -13.21 -2.93
N GLY A 727 -40.28 -14.48 -2.52
CA GLY A 727 -39.24 -15.39 -3.00
C GLY A 727 -39.66 -16.20 -4.22
N CYS A 728 -38.73 -17.00 -4.72
CA CYS A 728 -38.95 -17.90 -5.84
C CYS A 728 -38.73 -19.35 -5.42
N MET A 729 -39.54 -20.26 -5.97
CA MET A 729 -39.37 -21.70 -5.88
C MET A 729 -38.27 -22.12 -6.86
N ALA A 730 -37.17 -22.66 -6.33
CA ALA A 730 -36.05 -23.14 -7.12
C ALA A 730 -35.80 -24.63 -6.86
N PHE A 731 -35.51 -25.37 -7.92
CA PHE A 731 -35.08 -26.76 -7.82
C PHE A 731 -33.73 -26.85 -7.11
N VAL A 732 -33.63 -27.72 -6.11
CA VAL A 732 -32.39 -27.99 -5.39
C VAL A 732 -31.88 -29.36 -5.83
N PRO A 733 -30.74 -29.43 -6.55
CA PRO A 733 -30.13 -30.70 -6.94
C PRO A 733 -29.95 -31.64 -5.75
N ARG A 734 -30.12 -32.95 -5.99
CA ARG A 734 -30.27 -33.98 -4.95
C ARG A 734 -29.23 -33.84 -3.84
N THR A 735 -29.70 -33.40 -2.68
CA THR A 735 -28.91 -33.20 -1.48
C THR A 735 -29.57 -34.00 -0.36
N SER A 736 -28.79 -34.83 0.35
CA SER A 736 -29.31 -35.76 1.38
C SER A 736 -30.32 -36.83 0.89
N GLY A 737 -30.24 -37.23 -0.38
CA GLY A 737 -31.00 -38.38 -0.92
C GLY A 737 -32.45 -38.09 -1.37
N LYS A 738 -32.98 -36.87 -1.14
CA LYS A 738 -34.31 -36.44 -1.58
C LYS A 738 -34.24 -35.37 -2.67
N TRP A 739 -35.18 -35.39 -3.60
CA TRP A 739 -35.39 -34.35 -4.61
C TRP A 739 -36.37 -33.32 -4.07
N LYS A 740 -36.09 -32.03 -4.25
CA LYS A 740 -36.93 -30.98 -3.70
C LYS A 740 -36.88 -29.69 -4.50
N VAL A 741 -38.00 -28.99 -4.50
CA VAL A 741 -38.11 -27.58 -4.89
C VAL A 741 -38.27 -26.77 -3.61
N CYS A 742 -37.46 -25.75 -3.41
CA CYS A 742 -37.46 -24.94 -2.19
C CYS A 742 -37.66 -23.47 -2.55
N CYS A 743 -38.44 -22.74 -1.75
CA CYS A 743 -38.40 -21.29 -1.81
C CYS A 743 -37.03 -20.81 -1.31
N ASN A 744 -36.41 -19.86 -2.01
CA ASN A 744 -35.20 -19.22 -1.52
C ASN A 744 -35.47 -18.37 -0.25
N HIS A 745 -36.57 -17.61 -0.15
CA HIS A 745 -36.78 -16.71 1.01
C HIS A 745 -37.43 -17.36 2.24
N CYS A 746 -38.45 -18.21 2.09
CA CYS A 746 -39.20 -18.78 3.21
C CYS A 746 -38.93 -20.29 3.42
N THR A 747 -39.73 -20.96 4.27
CA THR A 747 -39.58 -22.39 4.60
C THR A 747 -40.38 -23.33 3.69
N MET A 748 -41.03 -22.80 2.65
CA MET A 748 -41.81 -23.57 1.68
C MET A 748 -40.92 -24.54 0.90
N MET A 749 -41.32 -25.82 0.88
CA MET A 749 -40.65 -26.86 0.11
C MET A 749 -41.65 -27.87 -0.45
N ILE A 750 -41.34 -28.39 -1.62
CA ILE A 750 -42.07 -29.45 -2.30
C ILE A 750 -41.11 -30.62 -2.45
N LEU A 751 -41.45 -31.77 -1.84
CA LEU A 751 -40.68 -33.00 -1.99
C LEU A 751 -41.15 -33.71 -3.26
N LEU A 752 -40.21 -33.98 -4.15
CA LEU A 752 -40.44 -34.74 -5.37
C LEU A 752 -40.25 -36.24 -5.11
N PRO A 753 -40.84 -37.12 -5.95
CA PRO A 753 -40.72 -38.57 -5.85
C PRO A 753 -39.28 -39.06 -5.57
N PRO A 754 -39.03 -39.76 -4.45
CA PRO A 754 -37.68 -40.20 -4.08
C PRO A 754 -37.13 -41.30 -4.99
N THR A 755 -38.00 -41.98 -5.75
CA THR A 755 -37.64 -43.03 -6.71
C THR A 755 -37.08 -42.48 -8.03
N ALA A 756 -37.20 -41.17 -8.29
CA ALA A 756 -36.63 -40.55 -9.48
C ALA A 756 -35.09 -40.69 -9.50
N GLN A 757 -34.53 -41.08 -10.64
CA GLN A 757 -33.10 -41.20 -10.87
C GLN A 757 -32.48 -39.87 -11.28
N ARG A 758 -33.18 -39.09 -12.12
CA ARG A 758 -32.75 -37.77 -12.60
C ARG A 758 -33.95 -36.82 -12.61
N VAL A 759 -33.70 -35.57 -12.27
CA VAL A 759 -34.71 -34.51 -12.21
C VAL A 759 -34.10 -33.22 -12.76
N TYR A 760 -34.83 -32.57 -13.65
CA TYR A 760 -34.45 -31.29 -14.26
C TYR A 760 -35.64 -30.35 -14.29
N VAL A 761 -35.35 -29.06 -14.39
CA VAL A 761 -36.34 -28.05 -14.80
C VAL A 761 -36.33 -28.01 -16.33
N SER A 762 -37.51 -28.15 -16.94
CA SER A 762 -37.71 -28.05 -18.39
C SER A 762 -37.68 -26.59 -18.83
N SER A 763 -37.49 -26.33 -20.13
CA SER A 763 -37.71 -25.01 -20.73
C SER A 763 -39.18 -24.73 -21.07
N GLU A 764 -40.07 -25.70 -20.84
CA GLU A 764 -41.52 -25.58 -21.08
C GLU A 764 -42.22 -25.00 -19.85
N GLU A 765 -43.17 -24.09 -20.09
CA GLU A 765 -44.01 -23.46 -19.06
C GLU A 765 -45.40 -24.12 -19.03
N CYS A 766 -46.01 -24.14 -17.85
CA CYS A 766 -47.37 -24.62 -17.68
C CYS A 766 -48.39 -23.57 -18.13
N ASP A 767 -49.24 -23.92 -19.10
CA ASP A 767 -50.27 -23.02 -19.64
C ASP A 767 -51.28 -22.50 -18.58
N GLU A 768 -51.45 -23.21 -17.46
CA GLU A 768 -52.41 -22.84 -16.41
C GLU A 768 -51.84 -21.86 -15.37
N CYS A 769 -50.61 -22.04 -14.93
CA CYS A 769 -50.02 -21.29 -13.81
C CYS A 769 -48.70 -20.58 -14.12
N GLY A 770 -48.16 -20.76 -15.34
CA GLY A 770 -46.89 -20.16 -15.76
C GLY A 770 -45.64 -20.77 -15.10
N ALA A 771 -45.78 -21.82 -14.28
CA ALA A 771 -44.64 -22.49 -13.68
C ALA A 771 -43.85 -23.31 -14.71
N MET A 772 -42.52 -23.33 -14.60
CA MET A 772 -41.67 -24.23 -15.39
C MET A 772 -41.99 -25.69 -15.08
N MET A 773 -42.11 -26.51 -16.11
CA MET A 773 -42.37 -27.94 -15.96
C MET A 773 -41.14 -28.68 -15.40
N MET A 774 -41.39 -29.75 -14.65
CA MET A 774 -40.34 -30.62 -14.11
C MET A 774 -40.20 -31.89 -14.96
N ASP A 775 -38.99 -32.21 -15.40
CA ASP A 775 -38.65 -33.46 -16.11
C ASP A 775 -38.08 -34.47 -15.12
N LEU A 776 -38.86 -35.51 -14.79
CA LEU A 776 -38.48 -36.59 -13.88
C LEU A 776 -38.29 -37.88 -14.66
N GLN A 777 -37.12 -38.49 -14.51
CA GLN A 777 -36.78 -39.80 -15.07
C GLN A 777 -36.63 -40.82 -13.95
N PHE A 778 -37.29 -41.97 -14.11
CA PHE A 778 -37.37 -43.05 -13.15
C PHE A 778 -36.67 -44.31 -13.70
N PRO A 779 -36.05 -45.13 -12.84
CA PRO A 779 -35.63 -46.45 -13.25
C PRO A 779 -36.84 -47.31 -13.65
N GLU A 780 -36.64 -48.22 -14.59
CA GLU A 780 -37.68 -49.13 -15.08
C GLU A 780 -38.42 -49.82 -13.92
N GLY A 781 -39.75 -49.77 -13.96
CA GLY A 781 -40.65 -50.37 -12.97
C GLY A 781 -40.71 -49.69 -11.60
N LYS A 782 -39.93 -48.62 -11.34
CA LYS A 782 -39.88 -47.88 -10.05
C LYS A 782 -40.61 -46.53 -10.07
N SER A 783 -41.29 -46.21 -11.16
CA SER A 783 -42.09 -44.99 -11.28
C SER A 783 -43.34 -45.06 -10.40
N PRO A 784 -43.62 -44.04 -9.57
CA PRO A 784 -44.84 -43.95 -8.77
C PRO A 784 -46.02 -43.36 -9.56
N LEU A 785 -45.80 -43.03 -10.84
CA LEU A 785 -46.79 -42.39 -11.70
C LEU A 785 -47.83 -43.39 -12.23
N PRO A 786 -49.04 -42.91 -12.59
CA PRO A 786 -50.02 -43.71 -13.31
C PRO A 786 -49.39 -44.37 -14.57
N ASN A 787 -49.64 -45.66 -14.78
CA ASN A 787 -49.08 -46.49 -15.87
C ASN A 787 -47.56 -46.79 -15.80
N ARG A 788 -46.87 -46.49 -14.70
CA ARG A 788 -45.42 -46.75 -14.51
C ARG A 788 -44.51 -46.21 -15.62
N LYS A 789 -44.87 -45.07 -16.24
CA LYS A 789 -44.01 -44.39 -17.21
C LYS A 789 -42.65 -44.07 -16.59
N ASP A 790 -41.58 -44.33 -17.34
CA ASP A 790 -40.18 -44.13 -16.96
C ASP A 790 -39.74 -42.65 -17.04
N ARG A 791 -40.50 -41.79 -17.72
CA ARG A 791 -40.27 -40.33 -17.76
C ARG A 791 -41.59 -39.56 -17.72
N ILE A 792 -41.58 -38.39 -17.08
CA ILE A 792 -42.66 -37.40 -17.13
C ILE A 792 -42.08 -35.99 -17.23
N VAL A 793 -42.67 -35.15 -18.07
CA VAL A 793 -42.46 -33.70 -18.08
C VAL A 793 -43.81 -33.10 -17.73
N ALA A 794 -43.92 -32.50 -16.55
CA ALA A 794 -45.21 -32.04 -16.03
C ALA A 794 -45.07 -30.90 -15.02
N CYS A 795 -46.13 -30.10 -14.89
CA CYS A 795 -46.21 -29.07 -13.87
C CYS A 795 -46.39 -29.69 -12.47
N VAL A 796 -45.57 -29.27 -11.51
CA VAL A 796 -45.64 -29.77 -10.13
C VAL A 796 -46.90 -29.31 -9.38
N PHE A 797 -47.57 -28.26 -9.87
CA PHE A 797 -48.77 -27.67 -9.26
C PHE A 797 -50.07 -28.12 -9.92
N CYS A 798 -50.11 -28.17 -11.25
CA CYS A 798 -51.35 -28.39 -12.00
C CYS A 798 -51.55 -29.84 -12.45
N ASP A 799 -50.47 -30.59 -12.75
CA ASP A 799 -50.61 -31.93 -13.33
C ASP A 799 -50.98 -32.97 -12.27
N PRO A 800 -52.13 -33.66 -12.37
CA PRO A 800 -52.57 -34.63 -11.37
C PRO A 800 -51.62 -35.82 -11.17
N ALA A 801 -50.90 -36.23 -12.22
CA ALA A 801 -49.99 -37.37 -12.17
C ALA A 801 -48.74 -37.07 -11.32
N LEU A 802 -48.25 -35.83 -11.37
CA LEU A 802 -47.12 -35.40 -10.55
C LEU A 802 -47.55 -34.82 -9.20
N ASN A 803 -48.60 -34.00 -9.17
CA ASN A 803 -49.12 -33.36 -7.94
C ASN A 803 -49.51 -34.41 -6.87
N SER A 804 -50.18 -35.50 -7.27
CA SER A 804 -50.55 -36.59 -6.34
C SER A 804 -49.35 -37.33 -5.74
N ASN A 805 -48.15 -37.15 -6.29
CA ASN A 805 -46.92 -37.83 -5.92
C ASN A 805 -45.88 -36.89 -5.27
N VAL A 806 -46.23 -35.62 -5.04
CA VAL A 806 -45.40 -34.69 -4.27
C VAL A 806 -46.00 -34.43 -2.89
N SER A 807 -45.18 -33.97 -1.96
CA SER A 807 -45.65 -33.52 -0.65
C SER A 807 -45.18 -32.09 -0.39
N GLU A 808 -46.14 -31.19 -0.15
CA GLU A 808 -45.87 -29.87 0.40
C GLU A 808 -45.44 -30.02 1.86
N VAL A 809 -44.28 -29.46 2.20
CA VAL A 809 -43.76 -29.47 3.57
C VAL A 809 -43.43 -28.04 3.99
N ARG A 810 -44.08 -27.60 5.07
CA ARG A 810 -43.73 -26.35 5.77
C ARG A 810 -42.87 -26.66 7.00
N GLY A 811 -41.62 -26.21 6.99
CA GLY A 811 -40.71 -26.36 8.14
C GLY A 811 -41.15 -25.53 9.36
N ARG A 812 -40.82 -25.98 10.58
CA ARG A 812 -41.01 -25.18 11.82
C ARG A 812 -40.01 -24.02 11.86
N LEU A 813 -40.49 -22.79 12.02
CA LEU A 813 -39.67 -21.59 12.22
C LEU A 813 -38.99 -21.63 13.59
N GLY A 814 -37.68 -21.88 13.62
CA GLY A 814 -36.81 -21.34 14.66
C GLY A 814 -35.98 -20.22 14.05
N ASN A 815 -36.03 -18.99 14.59
CA ASN A 815 -35.26 -17.78 14.22
C ASN A 815 -34.56 -17.80 12.84
N PHE A 816 -35.30 -18.12 11.78
CA PHE A 816 -34.74 -18.21 10.43
C PHE A 816 -34.90 -16.83 9.80
N SER A 817 -33.84 -16.05 9.90
CA SER A 817 -33.63 -14.86 9.09
C SER A 817 -32.35 -15.07 8.29
N ARG A 818 -32.44 -15.05 6.96
CA ARG A 818 -31.25 -14.94 6.09
C ARG A 818 -30.54 -13.59 6.28
N CYS A 819 -31.24 -12.60 6.85
CA CYS A 819 -30.69 -11.33 7.27
C CYS A 819 -30.05 -11.49 8.66
N GLY A 820 -28.76 -11.17 8.80
CA GLY A 820 -28.08 -11.13 10.10
C GLY A 820 -28.65 -10.05 11.00
N GLY A 821 -29.74 -10.36 11.71
CA GLY A 821 -30.34 -9.45 12.69
C GLY A 821 -29.85 -9.76 14.10
N GLY A 822 -29.02 -8.89 14.65
CA GLY A 822 -28.73 -8.85 16.08
C GLY A 822 -30.05 -8.72 16.87
N GLY A 823 -30.28 -9.64 17.79
CA GLY A 823 -31.49 -9.65 18.61
C GLY A 823 -31.53 -8.46 19.55
N GLY A 824 -32.23 -7.39 19.15
CA GLY A 824 -32.67 -6.35 20.08
C GLY A 824 -33.62 -6.95 21.11
N ALA A 825 -33.16 -7.06 22.35
CA ALA A 825 -33.97 -7.50 23.48
C ALA A 825 -35.15 -6.52 23.67
N ARG A 826 -36.34 -6.92 23.20
CA ARG A 826 -37.59 -6.23 23.53
C ARG A 826 -37.84 -6.41 25.03
N GLY A 827 -37.54 -5.37 25.80
CA GLY A 827 -37.86 -5.26 27.21
C GLY A 827 -39.34 -5.53 27.45
N ARG A 828 -39.63 -6.65 28.12
CA ARG A 828 -40.94 -6.89 28.71
C ARG A 828 -41.06 -6.02 29.96
N GLY A 829 -41.71 -4.87 29.81
CA GLY A 829 -42.25 -4.13 30.93
C GLY A 829 -43.23 -5.02 31.70
N ARG A 830 -42.94 -5.28 32.99
CA ARG A 830 -43.91 -5.75 33.96
C ARG A 830 -43.76 -4.94 35.25
N GLY A 831 -44.70 -4.03 35.43
CA GLY A 831 -45.57 -3.96 36.60
C GLY A 831 -44.94 -3.98 37.99
N ARG A 832 -45.03 -2.82 38.65
CA ARG A 832 -44.88 -2.60 40.09
C ARG A 832 -45.59 -3.68 40.94
N GLY A 833 -44.88 -4.19 41.94
CA GLY A 833 -45.45 -4.96 43.05
C GLY A 833 -44.60 -4.75 44.31
N ARG A 834 -45.16 -4.04 45.30
CA ARG A 834 -44.56 -3.76 46.62
C ARG A 834 -44.43 -5.06 47.44
N GLY A 835 -43.33 -5.22 48.15
CA GLY A 835 -43.18 -6.26 49.18
C GLY A 835 -41.99 -5.99 50.10
N ARG A 836 -42.28 -5.54 51.32
CA ARG A 836 -41.32 -5.35 52.43
C ARG A 836 -40.80 -6.70 52.92
N GLY A 837 -39.53 -6.77 53.34
CA GLY A 837 -39.01 -7.90 54.11
C GLY A 837 -37.58 -7.67 54.60
N ARG A 838 -37.46 -7.31 55.88
CA ARG A 838 -36.20 -7.28 56.65
C ARG A 838 -35.64 -8.69 56.84
N GLY A 839 -34.32 -8.85 56.93
CA GLY A 839 -33.73 -10.10 57.41
C GLY A 839 -32.20 -10.10 57.47
N ARG A 840 -31.66 -9.96 58.68
CA ARG A 840 -30.24 -10.05 59.07
C ARG A 840 -29.63 -11.43 58.79
N GLY A 841 -28.33 -11.46 58.48
CA GLY A 841 -27.35 -12.12 59.36
C GLY A 841 -26.57 -13.35 58.84
N ARG A 842 -25.24 -13.25 59.03
CA ARG A 842 -24.22 -14.33 59.25
C ARG A 842 -23.93 -15.22 58.03
N GLY A 843 -22.69 -15.59 57.67
CA GLY A 843 -21.42 -15.63 58.36
C GLY A 843 -20.79 -17.02 58.14
N ARG A 844 -19.45 -17.08 58.01
CA ARG A 844 -18.55 -18.26 57.85
C ARG A 844 -18.49 -18.88 56.45
N GLY A 845 -17.35 -19.30 55.91
CA GLY A 845 -15.98 -19.37 56.42
C GLY A 845 -15.15 -20.37 55.58
N GLY A 846 -13.82 -20.14 55.51
CA GLY A 846 -12.76 -21.10 55.13
C GLY A 846 -12.74 -21.53 53.65
N SER A 847 -11.64 -21.97 53.03
CA SER A 847 -10.24 -22.19 53.42
C SER A 847 -9.52 -22.55 52.10
N SER A 848 -8.40 -21.91 51.75
CA SER A 848 -7.04 -22.52 51.61
C SER A 848 -6.80 -23.59 50.53
N GLY A 849 -5.69 -23.39 49.80
CA GLY A 849 -4.93 -24.41 49.06
C GLY A 849 -5.26 -24.42 47.56
N GLY A 850 -4.33 -24.21 46.63
CA GLY A 850 -2.89 -24.43 46.64
C GLY A 850 -2.57 -25.28 45.42
N TYR A 851 -2.05 -24.63 44.37
CA TYR A 851 -1.03 -25.05 43.38
C TYR A 851 -0.98 -24.03 42.26
#